data_AF-M5FSN6-F1
#
_entry.id   AF-M5FSN6-F1
#
_cell.length_a   1.000
_cell.length_b   1.000
_cell.length_c   1.000
_cell.angle_alpha   90.00
_cell.angle_beta   90.00
_cell.angle_gamma   90.00
#
_symmetry.space_group_name_H-M   'P 1'
#
loop_
_entity.id
_entity.type
_entity.pdbx_description
1 polymer ?
#
loop_
_entity_poly.entity_id
_entity_poly.type
_entity_poly.pdbx_seq_one_letter_code
_entity_poly.pdbx_strand_id
1 'polypeptide(L)'
;MVELGEVAQTDIPAVISPASLTAYKALQSFVASLVQSLPTGPIHSSPSLSFVARAIQRRTWNSIRNALSSKLIDASEKLRWPLAVDLSTLSRPDLDAFSKAFLDLMQLQKAGVSIHASESQYPGEEPRDVGLYPLQALVRPIAQRFKFHFEGSRPTNRLDKPEWYFQHMLGVIRDTLPAVHRIFQPLIDNGGYKQIIARNEFIRLLLPILSRHLLLSVSQILHDPSLLAHTIYQTLEFDGTFKDEGFSLDGTWESNPTQQKEWDGLTEEILGDGEVFKAWLEGEHKFTQTRYDELIAASDAWVIVDDQGTRIDEDALRSTNSARRLCALVEQVTDRYAPLPSFSQRTSFLTSVQLPLLEAYHSRVSASLDAFEALSTTFARVVPGALAGQLGAPKDPTFGVEGSDRLIKAWASSEGVITGMERWGEDVFFLELWNEINSRASLRSRAAATASLPDPKSGEDSVAEGTLFDEIIAQYRKLSQRAETMIVKQTTGEVEAQLREYFVARWNAPVSDSLGLPPSLVPGLTSLTSHLTLLSRPLPTSFLTTLYRQITSRLCSHILSRAVLHTGRGRYTPESGVMFTRESLAWVEVCQGAVGSRVPRVGRTWERLVDAGVILGLDAAEFGAAMRLVWGGSDKEFSEWKVKLGVNAMSREEVMEVMRARSDCGR
;
A
#
# COMPACT_ATOMS: atom_id res chain seq x y z
N MET A 1 28.30 21.34 57.02
CA MET A 1 27.78 20.82 55.73
C MET A 1 28.05 21.77 54.57
N VAL A 2 27.53 23.01 54.60
CA VAL A 2 27.79 23.99 53.52
C VAL A 2 29.28 24.28 53.37
N GLU A 3 29.97 24.55 54.48
CA GLU A 3 31.43 24.75 54.51
C GLU A 3 32.22 23.54 53.96
N LEU A 4 31.84 22.31 54.34
CA LEU A 4 32.44 21.09 53.77
C LEU A 4 32.19 20.98 52.25
N GLY A 5 31.04 21.44 51.78
CA GLY A 5 30.73 21.52 50.34
C GLY A 5 31.54 22.60 49.61
N GLU A 6 31.81 23.74 50.24
CA GLU A 6 32.63 24.81 49.66
C GLU A 6 34.11 24.42 49.59
N VAL A 7 34.64 23.79 50.65
CA VAL A 7 36.01 23.25 50.67
C VAL A 7 36.17 22.18 49.57
N ALA A 8 35.23 21.24 49.46
CA ALA A 8 35.29 20.20 48.44
C ALA A 8 35.21 20.73 46.99
N GLN A 9 34.61 21.91 46.77
CA GLN A 9 34.55 22.55 45.46
C GLN A 9 35.84 23.28 45.08
N THR A 10 36.59 23.76 46.06
CA THR A 10 37.80 24.56 45.85
C THR A 10 39.07 23.71 45.89
N ASP A 11 39.08 22.64 46.69
CA ASP A 11 40.21 21.73 46.87
C ASP A 11 40.14 20.51 45.92
N ILE A 12 40.10 20.77 44.60
CA ILE A 12 40.15 19.70 43.59
C ILE A 12 41.61 19.27 43.40
N PRO A 13 41.99 18.02 43.72
CA PRO A 13 43.37 17.58 43.70
C PRO A 13 43.94 17.50 42.27
N ALA A 14 45.26 17.65 42.15
CA ALA A 14 45.95 17.58 40.85
C ALA A 14 45.99 16.17 40.23
N VAL A 15 45.83 15.13 41.06
CA VAL A 15 45.67 13.73 40.66
C VAL A 15 44.34 13.24 41.19
N ILE A 16 43.44 12.86 40.30
CA ILE A 16 42.09 12.41 40.68
C ILE A 16 42.11 10.93 41.03
N SER A 17 41.68 10.61 42.25
CA SER A 17 41.52 9.25 42.74
C SER A 17 40.51 9.24 43.90
N PRO A 18 39.94 8.07 44.26
CA PRO A 18 39.13 7.99 45.47
C PRO A 18 39.89 8.49 46.71
N ALA A 19 41.21 8.26 46.80
CA ALA A 19 42.01 8.65 47.95
C ALA A 19 42.26 10.16 48.04
N SER A 20 42.30 10.87 46.90
CA SER A 20 42.60 12.30 46.86
C SER A 20 41.37 13.20 47.05
N LEU A 21 40.15 12.70 46.85
CA LEU A 21 38.89 13.44 47.06
C LEU A 21 38.46 13.46 48.56
N THR A 22 39.38 13.80 49.46
CA THR A 22 39.21 13.72 50.92
C THR A 22 38.10 14.65 51.42
N ALA A 23 38.06 15.90 50.96
CA ALA A 23 37.04 16.88 51.34
C ALA A 23 35.63 16.44 50.92
N TYR A 24 35.49 15.89 49.71
CA TYR A 24 34.21 15.36 49.23
C TYR A 24 33.75 14.14 50.04
N LYS A 25 34.69 13.22 50.36
CA LYS A 25 34.40 12.06 51.20
C LYS A 25 33.97 12.46 52.62
N ALA A 26 34.59 13.50 53.19
CA ALA A 26 34.18 14.03 54.48
C ALA A 26 32.72 14.56 54.43
N LEU A 27 32.36 15.31 53.38
CA LEU A 27 30.99 15.73 53.15
C LEU A 27 30.04 14.54 53.01
N GLN A 28 30.39 13.53 52.21
CA GLN A 28 29.59 12.32 52.05
C GLN A 28 29.36 11.60 53.38
N SER A 29 30.41 11.35 54.16
CA SER A 29 30.29 10.69 55.46
C SER A 29 29.42 11.47 56.43
N PHE A 30 29.53 12.81 56.42
CA PHE A 30 28.70 13.69 57.21
C PHE A 30 27.23 13.58 56.80
N VAL A 31 26.94 13.63 55.49
CA VAL A 31 25.57 13.53 54.97
C VAL A 31 24.97 12.15 55.26
N ALA A 32 25.73 11.07 55.10
CA ALA A 32 25.30 9.71 55.43
C ALA A 32 24.96 9.57 56.93
N SER A 33 25.83 10.06 57.82
CA SER A 33 25.58 10.05 59.27
C SER A 33 24.38 10.89 59.65
N LEU A 34 24.21 12.08 59.05
CA LEU A 34 23.09 12.97 59.31
C LEU A 34 21.77 12.29 58.89
N VAL A 35 21.71 11.71 57.69
CA VAL A 35 20.54 11.00 57.18
C VAL A 35 20.17 9.83 58.07
N GLN A 36 21.14 9.02 58.52
CA GLN A 36 20.88 7.88 59.40
C GLN A 36 20.38 8.30 60.80
N SER A 37 20.77 9.48 61.28
CA SER A 37 20.36 10.00 62.58
C SER A 37 18.96 10.63 62.60
N LEU A 38 18.35 10.87 61.43
CA LEU A 38 17.05 11.53 61.32
C LEU A 38 15.90 10.51 61.46
N PRO A 39 14.85 10.81 62.26
CA PRO A 39 13.73 9.90 62.45
C PRO A 39 12.94 9.68 61.15
N THR A 40 12.67 8.41 60.83
CA THR A 40 11.87 7.96 59.68
C THR A 40 10.36 8.08 59.98
N GLY A 41 9.87 9.30 60.17
CA GLY A 41 8.45 9.57 60.43
C GLY A 41 7.75 10.24 59.23
N PRO A 42 6.42 10.08 59.05
CA PRO A 42 5.67 10.77 58.01
C PRO A 42 5.50 12.24 58.44
N ILE A 43 6.18 13.17 57.75
CA ILE A 43 6.04 14.59 58.04
C ILE A 43 5.50 15.30 56.80
N HIS A 44 4.23 15.70 56.92
CA HIS A 44 3.65 16.77 56.14
C HIS A 44 4.45 18.07 56.37
N SER A 45 4.69 18.80 55.28
CA SER A 45 5.07 20.22 55.23
C SER A 45 6.42 20.64 55.86
N SER A 46 7.53 20.26 55.22
CA SER A 46 8.80 21.02 55.03
C SER A 46 9.78 20.13 54.24
N PRO A 47 10.69 20.65 53.39
CA PRO A 47 11.72 19.79 52.79
C PRO A 47 12.56 19.20 53.93
N SER A 48 12.46 17.88 54.13
CA SER A 48 13.21 17.17 55.18
C SER A 48 14.69 17.55 55.08
N LEU A 49 15.35 17.78 56.22
CA LEU A 49 16.78 18.10 56.29
C LEU A 49 17.65 17.11 55.49
N SER A 50 17.20 15.85 55.40
CA SER A 50 17.78 14.80 54.56
C SER A 50 17.82 15.16 53.06
N PHE A 51 16.75 15.75 52.53
CA PHE A 51 16.65 16.19 51.13
C PHE A 51 17.64 17.32 50.84
N VAL A 52 17.70 18.33 51.73
CA VAL A 52 18.63 19.46 51.58
C VAL A 52 20.08 18.99 51.66
N ALA A 53 20.40 18.09 52.60
CA ALA A 53 21.75 17.58 52.76
C ALA A 53 22.26 16.82 51.53
N ARG A 54 21.39 15.98 50.94
CA ARG A 54 21.69 15.28 49.68
C ARG A 54 21.74 16.20 48.48
N ALA A 55 20.89 17.23 48.43
CA ALA A 55 20.95 18.23 47.38
C ALA A 55 22.31 18.94 47.37
N ILE A 56 22.84 19.30 48.55
CA ILE A 56 24.19 19.89 48.68
C ILE A 56 25.27 18.89 48.27
N GLN A 57 25.18 17.63 48.70
CA GLN A 57 26.12 16.59 48.30
C GLN A 57 26.17 16.41 46.77
N ARG A 58 25.01 16.30 46.11
CA ARG A 58 24.89 16.17 44.65
C ARG A 58 25.40 17.41 43.93
N ARG A 59 25.03 18.60 44.40
CA ARG A 59 25.50 19.87 43.84
C ARG A 59 27.02 19.99 43.94
N THR A 60 27.60 19.56 45.05
CA THR A 60 29.07 19.56 45.26
C THR A 60 29.75 18.64 44.24
N TRP A 61 29.26 17.41 44.05
CA TRP A 61 29.81 16.49 43.05
C TRP A 61 29.71 17.06 41.63
N ASN A 62 28.52 17.58 41.29
CA ASN A 62 28.29 18.22 39.99
C ASN A 62 29.19 19.45 39.77
N SER A 63 29.50 20.20 40.82
CA SER A 63 30.44 21.33 40.76
C SER A 63 31.87 20.87 40.46
N ILE A 64 32.37 19.82 41.14
CA ILE A 64 33.68 19.20 40.85
C ILE A 64 33.72 18.69 39.41
N ARG A 65 32.68 17.95 38.99
CA ARG A 65 32.54 17.46 37.61
C ARG A 65 32.56 18.61 36.60
N ASN A 66 31.84 19.70 36.88
CA ASN A 66 31.78 20.86 36.00
C ASN A 66 33.13 21.59 35.92
N ALA A 67 33.86 21.74 37.02
CA ALA A 67 35.17 22.36 37.02
C ALA A 67 36.17 21.58 36.14
N LEU A 68 36.17 20.25 36.23
CA LEU A 68 36.99 19.39 35.35
C LEU A 68 36.47 19.37 33.90
N SER A 69 35.15 19.43 33.71
CA SER A 69 34.53 19.56 32.37
C SER A 69 34.98 20.83 31.67
N SER A 70 35.04 21.97 32.38
CA SER A 70 35.53 23.24 31.82
C SER A 70 36.98 23.12 31.38
N LYS A 71 37.86 22.51 32.20
CA LYS A 71 39.27 22.28 31.80
C LYS A 71 39.40 21.45 30.52
N LEU A 72 38.56 20.42 30.36
CA LEU A 72 38.53 19.62 29.13
C LEU A 72 38.02 20.45 27.94
N ILE A 73 36.97 21.24 28.12
CA ILE A 73 36.42 22.11 27.08
C ILE A 73 37.49 23.12 26.62
N ASP A 74 38.14 23.82 27.54
CA ASP A 74 39.22 24.77 27.24
C ASP A 74 40.38 24.11 26.47
N ALA A 75 40.75 22.87 26.84
CA ALA A 75 41.76 22.11 26.11
C ALA A 75 41.27 21.68 24.71
N SER A 76 39.98 21.36 24.57
CA SER A 76 39.37 20.96 23.29
C SER A 76 39.30 22.11 22.28
N GLU A 77 39.20 23.36 22.74
CA GLU A 77 39.20 24.54 21.86
C GLU A 77 40.52 24.68 21.09
N LYS A 78 41.64 24.28 21.69
CA LYS A 78 42.95 24.27 21.02
C LYS A 78 43.04 23.24 19.90
N LEU A 79 42.25 22.17 19.99
CA LEU A 79 42.04 21.19 18.93
C LEU A 79 41.01 21.66 17.88
N ARG A 80 40.47 22.88 18.02
CA ARG A 80 39.36 23.45 17.24
C ARG A 80 38.05 22.69 17.40
N TRP A 81 37.89 21.89 18.45
CA TRP A 81 36.63 21.20 18.73
C TRP A 81 35.50 22.24 18.97
N PRO A 82 34.27 22.04 18.47
CA PRO A 82 33.73 20.87 17.77
C PRO A 82 33.72 21.00 16.24
N LEU A 83 34.71 21.67 15.64
CA LEU A 83 34.94 21.61 14.19
C LEU A 83 35.74 20.36 13.83
N ALA A 84 35.82 20.06 12.53
CA ALA A 84 36.68 18.99 12.02
C ALA A 84 38.12 19.18 12.51
N VAL A 85 38.61 18.22 13.29
CA VAL A 85 39.96 18.24 13.86
C VAL A 85 40.93 17.72 12.80
N ASP A 86 41.82 18.60 12.33
CA ASP A 86 42.89 18.18 11.42
C ASP A 86 44.02 17.52 12.20
N LEU A 87 43.96 16.18 12.22
CA LEU A 87 44.90 15.30 12.91
C LEU A 87 46.36 15.48 12.47
N SER A 88 46.61 16.02 11.27
CA SER A 88 47.96 16.25 10.76
C SER A 88 48.63 17.50 11.36
N THR A 89 47.83 18.42 11.88
CA THR A 89 48.28 19.74 12.39
C THR A 89 48.36 19.81 13.91
N LEU A 90 48.05 18.72 14.60
CA LEU A 90 47.94 18.71 16.05
C LEU A 90 49.31 18.83 16.74
N SER A 91 49.42 19.81 17.63
CA SER A 91 50.60 19.95 18.48
C SER A 91 50.57 18.87 19.57
N ARG A 92 51.73 18.25 19.82
CA ARG A 92 51.89 17.29 20.91
C ARG A 92 51.51 17.86 22.30
N PRO A 93 51.91 19.08 22.69
CA PRO A 93 51.54 19.61 24.01
C PRO A 93 50.03 19.86 24.16
N ASP A 94 49.33 20.27 23.10
CA ASP A 94 47.87 20.47 23.17
C ASP A 94 47.13 19.12 23.26
N LEU A 95 47.61 18.11 22.53
CA LEU A 95 47.11 16.73 22.64
C LEU A 95 47.35 16.13 24.03
N ASP A 96 48.52 16.34 24.62
CA ASP A 96 48.83 15.85 25.97
C ASP A 96 47.96 16.54 27.03
N ALA A 97 47.74 17.86 26.90
CA ALA A 97 46.86 18.62 27.78
C ALA A 97 45.39 18.15 27.69
N PHE A 98 44.90 17.94 26.47
CA PHE A 98 43.56 17.39 26.23
C PHE A 98 43.42 15.98 26.80
N SER A 99 44.39 15.09 26.49
CA SER A 99 44.38 13.70 26.96
C SER A 99 44.39 13.62 28.47
N LYS A 100 45.18 14.47 29.14
CA LYS A 100 45.20 14.57 30.59
C LYS A 100 43.84 15.00 31.14
N ALA A 101 43.26 16.09 30.63
CA ALA A 101 41.96 16.57 31.11
C ALA A 101 40.84 15.55 30.87
N PHE A 102 40.89 14.82 29.75
CA PHE A 102 39.96 13.74 29.44
C PHE A 102 40.08 12.60 30.45
N LEU A 103 41.30 12.13 30.71
CA LEU A 103 41.56 11.06 31.67
C LEU A 103 41.24 11.48 33.11
N ASP A 104 41.48 12.73 33.50
CA ASP A 104 41.12 13.24 34.84
C ASP A 104 39.60 13.15 35.09
N LEU A 105 38.77 13.47 34.09
CA LEU A 105 37.32 13.28 34.17
C LEU A 105 36.91 11.80 34.24
N MET A 106 37.60 10.92 33.52
CA MET A 106 37.37 9.47 33.62
C MET A 106 37.73 8.93 35.00
N GLN A 107 38.83 9.41 35.59
CA GLN A 107 39.22 9.05 36.95
C GLN A 107 38.22 9.58 37.97
N LEU A 108 37.65 10.78 37.76
CA LEU A 108 36.53 11.28 38.57
C LEU A 108 35.34 10.33 38.50
N GLN A 109 34.95 9.90 37.30
CA GLN A 109 33.83 8.99 37.10
C GLN A 109 34.05 7.65 37.80
N LYS A 110 35.24 7.05 37.66
CA LYS A 110 35.62 5.84 38.41
C LYS A 110 35.61 6.05 39.92
N ALA A 111 36.10 7.18 40.39
CA ALA A 111 36.05 7.52 41.80
C ALA A 111 34.61 7.64 42.30
N GLY A 112 33.72 8.23 41.50
CA GLY A 112 32.28 8.30 41.77
C GLY A 112 31.64 6.93 41.96
N VAL A 113 31.94 5.95 41.09
CA VAL A 113 31.45 4.57 41.24
C VAL A 113 31.81 3.98 42.60
N SER A 114 33.06 4.16 43.04
CA SER A 114 33.53 3.64 44.35
C SER A 114 32.95 4.43 45.52
N ILE A 115 32.90 5.76 45.42
CA ILE A 115 32.45 6.65 46.50
C ILE A 115 30.95 6.46 46.71
N HIS A 116 30.14 6.46 45.64
CA HIS A 116 28.69 6.39 45.71
C HIS A 116 28.11 4.98 45.84
N ALA A 117 28.94 3.93 45.87
CA ALA A 117 28.51 2.53 45.89
C ALA A 117 27.52 2.19 47.03
N SER A 118 27.69 2.82 48.20
CA SER A 118 26.87 2.58 49.39
C SER A 118 25.68 3.52 49.53
N GLU A 119 25.46 4.44 48.59
CA GLU A 119 24.38 5.43 48.68
C GLU A 119 23.10 4.92 48.03
N SER A 120 22.03 4.81 48.83
CA SER A 120 20.69 4.47 48.34
C SER A 120 20.17 5.51 47.34
N GLN A 121 19.60 5.05 46.23
CA GLN A 121 18.91 5.89 45.25
C GLN A 121 17.44 6.02 45.64
N TYR A 122 16.92 7.25 45.72
CA TYR A 122 15.55 7.50 46.18
C TYR A 122 14.58 7.67 45.02
N PRO A 123 13.28 7.39 45.23
CA PRO A 123 12.26 7.60 44.21
C PRO A 123 12.26 9.06 43.71
N GLY A 124 12.41 9.26 42.40
CA GLY A 124 12.45 10.58 41.77
C GLY A 124 13.83 11.25 41.68
N GLU A 125 14.91 10.59 42.12
CA GLU A 125 16.27 11.08 41.87
C GLU A 125 16.72 10.77 40.43
N GLU A 126 17.19 11.80 39.72
CA GLU A 126 17.80 11.64 38.40
C GLU A 126 18.96 10.61 38.44
N PRO A 127 19.13 9.81 37.38
CA PRO A 127 20.26 8.89 37.29
C PRO A 127 21.59 9.62 37.49
N ARG A 128 22.45 9.09 38.37
CA ARG A 128 23.73 9.73 38.70
C ARG A 128 24.64 9.87 37.48
N ASP A 129 24.65 8.84 36.63
CA ASP A 129 25.47 8.76 35.43
C ASP A 129 24.62 8.37 34.21
N VAL A 130 24.58 9.26 33.22
CA VAL A 130 23.85 9.09 31.95
C VAL A 130 24.79 8.90 30.76
N GLY A 131 26.07 8.63 31.01
CA GLY A 131 27.11 8.43 29.99
C GLY A 131 28.51 8.74 30.49
N LEU A 132 29.50 8.70 29.61
CA LEU A 132 30.89 9.07 29.96
C LEU A 132 31.03 10.57 30.20
N TYR A 133 31.57 10.98 31.36
CA TYR A 133 31.75 12.39 31.74
C TYR A 133 32.54 13.22 30.71
N PRO A 134 33.67 12.73 30.14
CA PRO A 134 34.38 13.46 29.10
C PRO A 134 33.53 13.70 27.86
N LEU A 135 32.78 12.70 27.39
CA LEU A 135 31.93 12.83 26.21
C LEU A 135 30.75 13.76 26.46
N GLN A 136 30.12 13.67 27.64
CA GLN A 136 29.09 14.64 28.06
C GLN A 136 29.61 16.08 28.05
N ALA A 137 30.86 16.31 28.48
CA ALA A 137 31.48 17.63 28.43
C ALA A 137 31.72 18.10 26.97
N LEU A 138 32.22 17.21 26.12
CA LEU A 138 32.53 17.51 24.70
C LEU A 138 31.29 17.70 23.83
N VAL A 139 30.13 17.21 24.24
CA VAL A 139 28.85 17.51 23.60
C VAL A 139 28.37 18.94 23.91
N ARG A 140 28.79 19.57 25.01
CA ARG A 140 28.30 20.91 25.40
C ARG A 140 28.59 22.01 24.36
N PRO A 141 29.80 22.13 23.78
CA PRO A 141 30.06 23.10 22.71
C PRO A 141 29.17 22.87 21.47
N ILE A 142 28.85 21.62 21.15
CA ILE A 142 27.94 21.29 20.04
C ILE A 142 26.51 21.73 20.37
N ALA A 143 26.02 21.40 21.57
CA ALA A 143 24.71 21.83 22.04
C ALA A 143 24.58 23.36 22.06
N GLN A 144 25.63 24.09 22.42
CA GLN A 144 25.63 25.56 22.40
C GLN A 144 25.53 26.12 20.97
N ARG A 145 26.29 25.55 20.02
CA ARG A 145 26.18 25.92 18.60
C ARG A 145 24.79 25.60 18.04
N PHE A 146 24.24 24.43 18.37
CA PHE A 146 22.90 24.04 17.98
C PHE A 146 21.86 25.05 18.49
N LYS A 147 21.89 25.37 19.79
CA LYS A 147 21.01 26.38 20.40
C LYS A 147 21.10 27.74 19.71
N PHE A 148 22.31 28.19 19.37
CA PHE A 148 22.51 29.46 18.69
C PHE A 148 21.84 29.51 17.31
N HIS A 149 21.85 28.41 16.56
CA HIS A 149 21.25 28.34 15.22
C HIS A 149 19.75 28.03 15.24
N PHE A 150 19.28 27.16 16.14
CA PHE A 150 17.95 26.56 16.05
C PHE A 150 17.03 26.87 17.24
N GLU A 151 17.49 27.59 18.27
CA GLU A 151 16.65 27.94 19.44
C GLU A 151 16.59 29.45 19.71
N GLY A 152 17.22 30.26 18.86
CA GLY A 152 17.20 31.72 18.95
C GLY A 152 16.27 32.38 17.94
N SER A 153 16.44 33.69 17.75
CA SER A 153 15.76 34.51 16.73
C SER A 153 16.42 34.47 15.35
N ARG A 154 17.28 33.48 15.10
CA ARG A 154 17.99 33.34 13.83
C ARG A 154 17.01 32.90 12.72
N PRO A 155 17.25 33.29 11.46
CA PRO A 155 16.44 32.85 10.32
C PRO A 155 16.54 31.34 10.06
N THR A 156 17.49 30.66 10.71
CA THR A 156 17.66 29.20 10.67
C THR A 156 16.70 28.44 11.59
N ASN A 157 16.09 29.10 12.57
CA ASN A 157 15.07 28.49 13.44
C ASN A 157 13.70 28.56 12.75
N ARG A 158 13.41 27.57 11.91
CA ARG A 158 12.20 27.50 11.09
C ARG A 158 11.47 26.18 11.30
N LEU A 159 10.23 26.26 11.76
CA LEU A 159 9.37 25.08 11.96
C LEU A 159 9.01 24.38 10.65
N ASP A 160 9.01 25.10 9.52
CA ASP A 160 8.75 24.53 8.20
C ASP A 160 9.98 23.91 7.52
N LYS A 161 11.15 24.00 8.16
CA LYS A 161 12.42 23.46 7.67
C LYS A 161 13.10 22.52 8.67
N PRO A 162 12.42 21.44 9.11
CA PRO A 162 12.99 20.47 10.02
C PRO A 162 14.26 19.80 9.47
N GLU A 163 14.37 19.67 8.13
CA GLU A 163 15.55 19.12 7.46
C GLU A 163 16.85 19.84 7.83
N TRP A 164 16.80 21.13 8.18
CA TRP A 164 18.01 21.93 8.43
C TRP A 164 18.73 21.52 9.70
N TYR A 165 18.02 21.27 10.80
CA TYR A 165 18.67 20.88 12.05
C TYR A 165 19.13 19.42 12.03
N PHE A 166 18.44 18.56 11.28
CA PHE A 166 18.86 17.19 11.03
C PHE A 166 20.13 17.12 10.17
N GLN A 167 20.15 17.81 9.04
CA GLN A 167 21.34 17.91 8.17
C GLN A 167 22.54 18.53 8.91
N HIS A 168 22.28 19.54 9.75
CA HIS A 168 23.33 20.12 10.59
C HIS A 168 23.92 19.07 11.53
N MET A 169 23.09 18.30 12.24
CA MET A 169 23.58 17.28 13.18
C MET A 169 24.33 16.15 12.47
N LEU A 170 23.82 15.67 11.33
CA LEU A 170 24.51 14.69 10.49
C LEU A 170 25.88 15.20 10.05
N GLY A 171 25.96 16.47 9.64
CA GLY A 171 27.22 17.13 9.31
C GLY A 171 28.19 17.19 10.49
N VAL A 172 27.71 17.59 11.68
CA VAL A 172 28.52 17.62 12.91
C VAL A 172 29.08 16.24 13.23
N ILE A 173 28.26 15.19 13.16
CA ILE A 173 28.68 13.81 13.43
C ILE A 173 29.75 13.39 12.43
N ARG A 174 29.49 13.51 11.13
CA ARG A 174 30.44 13.17 10.08
C ARG A 174 31.79 13.87 10.27
N ASP A 175 31.77 15.18 10.55
CA ASP A 175 32.97 16.00 10.65
C ASP A 175 33.78 15.72 11.93
N THR A 176 33.12 15.25 13.00
CA THR A 176 33.76 14.96 14.30
C THR A 176 34.21 13.50 14.46
N LEU A 177 33.61 12.55 13.74
CA LEU A 177 33.90 11.11 13.83
C LEU A 177 35.38 10.73 13.72
N PRO A 178 36.20 11.33 12.83
CA PRO A 178 37.62 11.00 12.77
C PRO A 178 38.36 11.25 14.09
N ALA A 179 38.03 12.33 14.79
CA ALA A 179 38.61 12.64 16.10
C ALA A 179 38.09 11.69 17.18
N VAL A 180 36.78 11.36 17.15
CA VAL A 180 36.17 10.39 18.06
C VAL A 180 36.87 9.03 17.96
N HIS A 181 37.11 8.53 16.75
CA HIS A 181 37.79 7.25 16.55
C HIS A 181 39.28 7.28 16.89
N ARG A 182 40.02 8.32 16.46
CA ARG A 182 41.49 8.32 16.56
C ARG A 182 42.03 8.91 17.86
N ILE A 183 41.25 9.74 18.55
CA ILE A 183 41.66 10.40 19.79
C ILE A 183 40.81 9.87 20.96
N PHE A 184 39.48 9.84 20.85
CA PHE A 184 38.65 9.57 22.03
C PHE A 184 38.60 8.08 22.38
N GLN A 185 38.45 7.19 21.38
CA GLN A 185 38.43 5.74 21.64
C GLN A 185 39.68 5.25 22.40
N PRO A 186 40.92 5.59 21.99
CA PRO A 186 42.11 5.17 22.76
C PRO A 186 42.12 5.71 24.20
N LEU A 187 41.63 6.92 24.43
CA LEU A 187 41.54 7.50 25.78
C LEU A 187 40.49 6.78 26.63
N ILE A 188 39.35 6.40 26.04
CA ILE A 188 38.30 5.61 26.67
C ILE A 188 38.82 4.21 27.05
N ASP A 189 39.57 3.57 26.15
CA ASP A 189 40.17 2.26 26.38
C ASP A 189 41.21 2.30 27.51
N ASN A 190 42.10 3.30 27.48
CA ASN A 190 43.12 3.53 28.51
C ASN A 190 42.50 3.92 29.85
N GLY A 191 41.40 4.65 29.81
CA GLY A 191 40.61 4.99 30.97
C GLY A 191 39.72 3.84 31.44
N GLY A 192 39.82 2.63 30.89
CA GLY A 192 39.23 1.40 31.43
C GLY A 192 37.77 1.14 31.10
N TYR A 193 37.24 1.74 30.02
CA TYR A 193 35.89 1.50 29.53
C TYR A 193 35.91 0.90 28.11
N LYS A 194 36.74 -0.13 27.90
CA LYS A 194 36.99 -0.78 26.60
C LYS A 194 35.75 -1.35 25.91
N GLN A 195 34.69 -1.62 26.69
CA GLN A 195 33.40 -2.07 26.19
C GLN A 195 32.61 -0.94 25.52
N ILE A 196 32.97 0.32 25.75
CA ILE A 196 32.27 1.47 25.20
C ILE A 196 32.86 1.83 23.83
N ILE A 197 32.01 1.81 22.82
CA ILE A 197 32.29 2.28 21.47
C ILE A 197 32.07 3.79 21.44
N ALA A 198 33.15 4.56 21.33
CA ALA A 198 33.15 6.01 21.40
C ALA A 198 32.18 6.66 20.40
N ARG A 199 32.09 6.12 19.17
CA ARG A 199 31.13 6.56 18.15
C ARG A 199 29.69 6.47 18.64
N ASN A 200 29.28 5.28 19.08
CA ASN A 200 27.89 5.02 19.45
C ASN A 200 27.52 5.82 20.70
N GLU A 201 28.40 5.87 21.70
CA GLU A 201 28.17 6.64 22.92
C GLU A 201 28.11 8.15 22.64
N PHE A 202 28.97 8.64 21.74
CA PHE A 202 28.97 10.06 21.35
C PHE A 202 27.69 10.45 20.60
N ILE A 203 27.26 9.64 19.63
CA ILE A 203 25.99 9.85 18.91
C ILE A 203 24.81 9.79 19.89
N ARG A 204 24.75 8.79 20.78
CA ARG A 204 23.70 8.66 21.81
C ARG A 204 23.60 9.92 22.66
N LEU A 205 24.73 10.53 23.03
CA LEU A 205 24.74 11.78 23.81
C LEU A 205 24.35 13.03 23.01
N LEU A 206 24.37 12.99 21.67
CA LEU A 206 23.88 14.08 20.81
C LEU A 206 22.36 14.03 20.60
N LEU A 207 21.75 12.84 20.57
CA LEU A 207 20.31 12.65 20.32
C LEU A 207 19.40 13.49 21.25
N PRO A 208 19.66 13.62 22.56
CA PRO A 208 18.84 14.46 23.45
C PRO A 208 18.74 15.93 23.05
N ILE A 209 19.72 16.46 22.31
CA ILE A 209 19.68 17.83 21.78
C ILE A 209 18.53 17.95 20.77
N LEU A 210 18.48 16.99 19.83
CA LEU A 210 17.45 16.92 18.80
C LEU A 210 16.09 16.58 19.39
N SER A 211 16.01 15.54 20.22
CA SER A 211 14.77 15.11 20.89
C SER A 211 14.05 16.27 21.57
N ARG A 212 14.76 17.04 22.41
CA ARG A 212 14.17 18.21 23.09
C ARG A 212 13.68 19.28 22.11
N HIS A 213 14.48 19.59 21.08
CA HIS A 213 14.09 20.58 20.08
C HIS A 213 12.87 20.12 19.28
N LEU A 214 12.86 18.85 18.87
CA LEU A 214 11.81 18.22 18.11
C LEU A 214 10.49 18.19 18.89
N LEU A 215 10.50 17.78 20.17
CA LEU A 215 9.31 17.79 21.04
C LEU A 215 8.70 19.20 21.15
N LEU A 216 9.54 20.23 21.32
CA LEU A 216 9.08 21.62 21.37
C LEU A 216 8.51 22.08 20.01
N SER A 217 9.15 21.71 18.91
CA SER A 217 8.70 22.06 17.55
C SER A 217 7.38 21.38 17.20
N VAL A 218 7.25 20.09 17.47
CA VAL A 218 6.02 19.29 17.28
C VAL A 218 4.85 19.88 18.06
N SER A 219 5.06 20.28 19.32
CA SER A 219 4.01 20.90 20.12
C SER A 219 3.46 22.21 19.53
N GLN A 220 4.26 22.95 18.75
CA GLN A 220 3.86 24.20 18.11
C GLN A 220 3.13 24.01 16.78
N ILE A 221 3.39 22.90 16.09
CA ILE A 221 2.82 22.59 14.76
C ILE A 221 1.74 21.50 14.81
N LEU A 222 1.36 21.04 16.00
CA LEU A 222 0.41 19.94 16.17
C LEU A 222 -0.92 20.13 15.42
N HIS A 223 -1.36 21.39 15.28
CA HIS A 223 -2.59 21.75 14.58
C HIS A 223 -2.40 22.13 13.10
N ASP A 224 -1.18 22.02 12.57
CA ASP A 224 -0.87 22.17 11.15
C ASP A 224 -0.50 20.81 10.56
N PRO A 225 -1.45 20.10 9.91
CA PRO A 225 -1.21 18.75 9.40
C PRO A 225 -0.06 18.67 8.40
N SER A 226 0.15 19.73 7.60
CA SER A 226 1.16 19.73 6.55
C SER A 226 2.57 19.85 7.12
N LEU A 227 2.77 20.75 8.09
CA LEU A 227 4.03 20.91 8.78
C LEU A 227 4.33 19.71 9.68
N LEU A 228 3.31 19.18 10.36
CA LEU A 228 3.44 18.00 11.20
C LEU A 228 3.89 16.78 10.38
N ALA A 229 3.20 16.48 9.27
CA ALA A 229 3.56 15.37 8.40
C ALA A 229 4.98 15.52 7.82
N HIS A 230 5.35 16.71 7.36
CA HIS A 230 6.71 17.00 6.87
C HIS A 230 7.77 16.76 7.96
N THR A 231 7.50 17.22 9.18
CA THR A 231 8.42 17.05 10.32
C THR A 231 8.59 15.58 10.71
N ILE A 232 7.50 14.81 10.75
CA ILE A 232 7.56 13.36 11.04
C ILE A 232 8.35 12.64 9.95
N TYR A 233 8.08 12.93 8.67
CA TYR A 233 8.81 12.30 7.56
C TYR A 233 10.30 12.61 7.58
N GLN A 234 10.68 13.87 7.84
CA GLN A 234 12.09 14.25 7.99
C GLN A 234 12.75 13.59 9.22
N THR A 235 11.99 13.32 10.27
CA THR A 235 12.49 12.56 11.44
C THR A 235 12.71 11.09 11.09
N LEU A 236 11.79 10.47 10.34
CA LEU A 236 11.94 9.10 9.83
C LEU A 236 13.15 8.95 8.91
N GLU A 237 13.37 9.90 8.00
CA GLU A 237 14.53 9.93 7.10
C GLU A 237 15.85 10.04 7.89
N PHE A 238 15.86 10.88 8.93
CA PHE A 238 16.99 10.99 9.84
C PHE A 238 17.26 9.68 10.58
N ASP A 239 16.23 9.07 11.18
CA ASP A 239 16.36 7.79 11.90
C ASP A 239 16.87 6.66 10.98
N GLY A 240 16.33 6.59 9.75
CA GLY A 240 16.76 5.64 8.72
C GLY A 240 18.24 5.81 8.37
N THR A 241 18.70 7.05 8.20
CA THR A 241 20.12 7.35 7.92
C THR A 241 21.05 6.77 8.99
N PHE A 242 20.71 6.88 10.27
CA PHE A 242 21.52 6.31 11.35
C PHE A 242 21.52 4.78 11.36
N LYS A 243 20.37 4.16 11.10
CA LYS A 243 20.24 2.71 11.01
C LYS A 243 21.09 2.17 9.85
N ASP A 244 21.03 2.82 8.69
CA ASP A 244 21.83 2.45 7.51
C ASP A 244 23.34 2.64 7.73
N GLU A 245 23.75 3.68 8.48
CA GLU A 245 25.13 3.88 8.92
C GLU A 245 25.55 2.96 10.08
N GLY A 246 24.73 1.98 10.46
CA GLY A 246 25.03 0.97 11.48
C GLY A 246 25.14 1.53 12.90
N PHE A 247 24.40 2.58 13.23
CA PHE A 247 24.26 3.03 14.62
C PHE A 247 23.43 2.01 15.42
N SER A 248 23.94 1.63 16.60
CA SER A 248 23.27 0.75 17.56
C SER A 248 23.57 1.24 18.98
N LEU A 249 22.69 0.91 19.92
CA LEU A 249 22.93 1.11 21.36
C LEU A 249 23.97 0.13 21.92
N ASP A 250 24.40 -0.87 21.14
CA ASP A 250 25.50 -1.76 21.52
C ASP A 250 26.79 -0.97 21.74
N GLY A 251 27.47 -1.30 22.85
CA GLY A 251 28.69 -0.60 23.24
C GLY A 251 28.46 0.84 23.71
N THR A 252 27.23 1.21 24.09
CA THR A 252 26.95 2.49 24.77
C THR A 252 26.81 2.30 26.28
N TRP A 253 26.70 3.40 27.03
CA TRP A 253 26.43 3.37 28.47
C TRP A 253 25.08 2.72 28.83
N GLU A 254 24.12 2.73 27.91
CA GLU A 254 22.81 2.12 28.08
C GLU A 254 22.77 0.64 27.65
N SER A 255 23.85 0.12 27.08
CA SER A 255 23.94 -1.27 26.63
C SER A 255 23.77 -2.22 27.82
N ASN A 256 22.74 -3.05 27.77
CA ASN A 256 22.49 -4.10 28.75
C ASN A 256 22.85 -5.47 28.16
N PRO A 257 23.81 -6.22 28.72
CA PRO A 257 24.21 -7.54 28.22
C PRO A 257 23.10 -8.58 28.23
N THR A 258 22.04 -8.39 29.04
CA THR A 258 20.93 -9.36 29.16
C THR A 258 19.73 -9.02 28.27
N GLN A 259 19.62 -7.78 27.79
CA GLN A 259 18.56 -7.31 26.91
C GLN A 259 19.17 -6.30 25.94
N GLN A 260 19.51 -6.75 24.73
CA GLN A 260 19.87 -5.85 23.66
C GLN A 260 18.61 -5.07 23.26
N LYS A 261 18.61 -3.78 23.60
CA LYS A 261 17.56 -2.85 23.17
C LYS A 261 18.02 -2.20 21.87
N GLU A 262 17.22 -2.31 20.82
CA GLU A 262 17.44 -1.52 19.60
C GLU A 262 17.10 -0.05 19.83
N TRP A 263 17.69 0.83 19.03
CA TRP A 263 17.32 2.24 19.05
C TRP A 263 16.01 2.45 18.29
N ASP A 264 14.98 2.83 19.02
CA ASP A 264 13.62 3.01 18.49
C ASP A 264 13.50 4.22 17.53
N GLY A 265 14.50 5.11 17.49
CA GLY A 265 14.50 6.34 16.69
C GLY A 265 13.93 7.54 17.43
N LEU A 266 14.22 8.76 16.96
CA LEU A 266 13.58 9.99 17.45
C LEU A 266 12.09 10.03 17.09
N THR A 267 11.70 9.31 16.04
CA THR A 267 10.31 9.20 15.61
C THR A 267 9.44 8.55 16.69
N GLU A 268 9.89 7.47 17.32
CA GLU A 268 9.11 6.80 18.37
C GLU A 268 8.95 7.70 19.62
N GLU A 269 9.95 8.53 19.93
CA GLU A 269 9.87 9.48 21.04
C GLU A 269 8.76 10.53 20.86
N ILE A 270 8.46 10.92 19.61
CA ILE A 270 7.40 11.89 19.31
C ILE A 270 6.06 11.25 18.95
N LEU A 271 6.08 10.07 18.32
CA LEU A 271 4.89 9.39 17.81
C LEU A 271 4.28 8.38 18.76
N GLY A 272 4.95 7.98 19.84
CA GLY A 272 4.41 7.00 20.80
C GLY A 272 2.92 7.25 21.09
N ASP A 273 2.11 6.21 21.30
CA ASP A 273 0.63 6.12 21.14
C ASP A 273 -0.26 7.25 21.75
N GLY A 274 -0.04 8.49 21.34
CA GLY A 274 -0.52 9.71 21.98
C GLY A 274 -1.23 10.65 21.01
N GLU A 275 -1.24 11.94 21.35
CA GLU A 275 -1.96 12.97 20.61
C GLU A 275 -1.34 13.25 19.24
N VAL A 276 0.00 13.26 19.15
CA VAL A 276 0.75 13.55 17.92
C VAL A 276 0.43 12.56 16.81
N PHE A 277 0.49 11.26 17.13
CA PHE A 277 0.18 10.20 16.15
C PHE A 277 -1.27 10.27 15.67
N LYS A 278 -2.22 10.53 16.58
CA LYS A 278 -3.64 10.68 16.21
C LYS A 278 -3.85 11.89 15.31
N ALA A 279 -3.23 13.02 15.62
CA ALA A 279 -3.31 14.23 14.81
C ALA A 279 -2.71 14.02 13.41
N TRP A 280 -1.57 13.33 13.32
CA TRP A 280 -0.96 12.98 12.03
C TRP A 280 -1.81 12.00 11.24
N LEU A 281 -2.30 10.91 11.85
CA LEU A 281 -3.14 9.91 11.19
C LEU A 281 -4.43 10.54 10.63
N GLU A 282 -5.09 11.40 11.39
CA GLU A 282 -6.28 12.13 10.93
C GLU A 282 -5.95 13.10 9.77
N GLY A 283 -4.83 13.81 9.89
CA GLY A 283 -4.32 14.69 8.84
C GLY A 283 -4.06 13.94 7.52
N GLU A 284 -3.41 12.79 7.59
CA GLU A 284 -3.12 11.92 6.45
C GLU A 284 -4.40 11.33 5.86
N HIS A 285 -5.34 10.85 6.69
CA HIS A 285 -6.64 10.37 6.22
C HIS A 285 -7.36 11.46 5.40
N LYS A 286 -7.48 12.68 5.94
CA LYS A 286 -8.14 13.80 5.26
C LYS A 286 -7.41 14.23 3.97
N PHE A 287 -6.08 14.32 4.02
CA PHE A 287 -5.27 14.67 2.86
C PHE A 287 -5.46 13.65 1.73
N THR A 288 -5.39 12.38 2.07
CA THR A 288 -5.50 11.27 1.13
C THR A 288 -6.91 11.15 0.56
N GLN A 289 -7.95 11.34 1.39
CA GLN A 289 -9.34 11.40 0.92
C GLN A 289 -9.57 12.54 -0.09
N THR A 290 -8.97 13.71 0.14
CA THR A 290 -9.06 14.84 -0.81
C THR A 290 -8.41 14.47 -2.15
N ARG A 291 -7.25 13.80 -2.13
CA ARG A 291 -6.59 13.30 -3.35
C ARG A 291 -7.40 12.25 -4.09
N TYR A 292 -8.05 11.36 -3.35
CA TYR A 292 -8.97 10.40 -3.91
C TYR A 292 -10.15 11.08 -4.62
N ASP A 293 -10.77 12.08 -3.99
CA ASP A 293 -11.89 12.82 -4.55
C ASP A 293 -11.48 13.58 -5.84
N GLU A 294 -10.31 14.21 -5.86
CA GLU A 294 -9.72 14.84 -7.04
C GLU A 294 -9.52 13.84 -8.19
N LEU A 295 -9.02 12.64 -7.86
CA LEU A 295 -8.75 11.58 -8.81
C LEU A 295 -10.03 11.08 -9.49
N ILE A 296 -11.09 10.81 -8.72
CA ILE A 296 -12.35 10.30 -9.29
C ILE A 296 -13.14 11.38 -10.04
N ALA A 297 -12.92 12.65 -9.72
CA ALA A 297 -13.54 13.81 -10.36
C ALA A 297 -12.80 14.24 -11.65
N ALA A 298 -11.59 13.73 -11.88
CA ALA A 298 -10.82 14.05 -13.09
C ALA A 298 -11.60 13.67 -14.36
N SER A 299 -11.57 14.55 -15.37
CA SER A 299 -12.33 14.37 -16.62
C SER A 299 -11.93 13.12 -17.41
N ASP A 300 -10.69 12.67 -17.24
CA ASP A 300 -10.11 11.50 -17.88
C ASP A 300 -10.06 10.26 -16.96
N ALA A 301 -10.64 10.34 -15.75
CA ALA A 301 -10.56 9.29 -14.72
C ALA A 301 -10.95 7.90 -15.26
N TRP A 302 -12.03 7.84 -16.03
CA TRP A 302 -12.62 6.58 -16.50
C TRP A 302 -12.17 6.18 -17.90
N VAL A 303 -11.16 6.85 -18.45
CA VAL A 303 -10.57 6.49 -19.75
C VAL A 303 -9.64 5.30 -19.56
N ILE A 304 -9.79 4.27 -20.40
CA ILE A 304 -8.87 3.13 -20.45
C ILE A 304 -7.60 3.58 -21.16
N VAL A 305 -6.45 3.30 -20.57
CA VAL A 305 -5.16 3.69 -21.14
C VAL A 305 -4.94 2.95 -22.45
N ASP A 306 -4.62 3.70 -23.50
CA ASP A 306 -4.24 3.15 -24.80
C ASP A 306 -2.76 3.46 -25.04
N ASP A 307 -1.89 2.59 -24.55
CA ASP A 307 -0.44 2.69 -24.74
C ASP A 307 -0.08 2.25 -26.17
N GLN A 308 -0.56 2.98 -27.18
CA GLN A 308 -0.27 2.70 -28.60
C GLN A 308 1.21 2.90 -28.99
N GLY A 309 2.10 3.25 -28.04
CA GLY A 309 3.48 3.66 -28.31
C GLY A 309 4.58 2.82 -27.64
N THR A 310 4.25 1.98 -26.66
CA THR A 310 5.21 1.12 -25.97
C THR A 310 4.94 -0.33 -26.35
N ARG A 311 5.99 -1.11 -26.63
CA ARG A 311 5.91 -2.58 -26.84
C ARG A 311 5.49 -3.29 -25.55
N ILE A 312 4.32 -2.96 -25.03
CA ILE A 312 3.66 -3.69 -23.96
C ILE A 312 3.12 -4.97 -24.60
N ASP A 313 3.23 -6.07 -23.87
CA ASP A 313 2.63 -7.35 -24.21
C ASP A 313 1.19 -7.14 -24.69
N GLU A 314 0.84 -7.60 -25.90
CA GLU A 314 -0.51 -7.42 -26.46
C GLU A 314 -1.59 -8.08 -25.57
N ASP A 315 -1.16 -8.97 -24.67
CA ASP A 315 -1.99 -9.66 -23.68
C ASP A 315 -2.05 -8.98 -22.30
N ALA A 316 -1.36 -7.85 -22.09
CA ALA A 316 -1.42 -7.11 -20.83
C ALA A 316 -2.78 -6.45 -20.60
N LEU A 317 -3.28 -6.57 -19.37
CA LEU A 317 -4.51 -5.91 -18.92
C LEU A 317 -4.36 -4.38 -18.98
N ARG A 318 -5.29 -3.70 -19.64
CA ARG A 318 -5.37 -2.24 -19.68
C ARG A 318 -6.36 -1.74 -18.63
N SER A 319 -5.89 -0.97 -17.66
CA SER A 319 -6.74 -0.37 -16.62
C SER A 319 -7.19 1.04 -16.99
N THR A 320 -8.14 1.58 -16.22
CA THR A 320 -8.51 2.99 -16.30
C THR A 320 -7.45 3.89 -15.67
N ASN A 321 -7.43 5.17 -16.05
CA ASN A 321 -6.58 6.19 -15.42
C ASN A 321 -6.82 6.29 -13.91
N SER A 322 -8.08 6.18 -13.47
CA SER A 322 -8.45 6.25 -12.06
C SER A 322 -7.89 5.07 -11.27
N ALA A 323 -7.98 3.84 -11.80
CA ALA A 323 -7.40 2.66 -11.14
C ALA A 323 -5.88 2.79 -10.99
N ARG A 324 -5.19 3.23 -12.05
CA ARG A 324 -3.74 3.45 -12.01
C ARG A 324 -3.31 4.54 -11.03
N ARG A 325 -4.04 5.67 -11.02
CA ARG A 325 -3.79 6.76 -10.07
C ARG A 325 -4.11 6.34 -8.64
N LEU A 326 -5.09 5.45 -8.43
CA LEU A 326 -5.43 4.94 -7.11
C LEU A 326 -4.31 4.05 -6.60
N CYS A 327 -3.80 3.14 -7.43
CA CYS A 327 -2.64 2.33 -7.08
C CYS A 327 -1.44 3.21 -6.70
N ALA A 328 -1.14 4.24 -7.49
CA ALA A 328 -0.07 5.18 -7.15
C ALA A 328 -0.32 5.96 -5.84
N LEU A 329 -1.58 6.31 -5.54
CA LEU A 329 -1.94 6.95 -4.28
C LEU A 329 -1.77 6.00 -3.09
N VAL A 330 -2.16 4.72 -3.25
CA VAL A 330 -1.96 3.68 -2.22
C VAL A 330 -0.47 3.47 -1.97
N GLU A 331 0.34 3.35 -3.02
CA GLU A 331 1.80 3.22 -2.92
C GLU A 331 2.42 4.43 -2.19
N GLN A 332 1.99 5.66 -2.51
CA GLN A 332 2.42 6.87 -1.78
C GLN A 332 2.04 6.86 -0.30
N VAL A 333 0.88 6.31 0.06
CA VAL A 333 0.48 6.14 1.47
C VAL A 333 1.38 5.09 2.13
N THR A 334 1.61 3.96 1.47
CA THR A 334 2.51 2.89 1.95
C THR A 334 3.91 3.43 2.25
N ASP A 335 4.49 4.23 1.34
CA ASP A 335 5.81 4.85 1.51
C ASP A 335 5.90 5.73 2.77
N ARG A 336 4.78 6.34 3.21
CA ARG A 336 4.76 7.21 4.40
C ARG A 336 4.81 6.45 5.72
N TYR A 337 4.14 5.30 5.79
CA TYR A 337 4.00 4.57 7.06
C TYR A 337 4.87 3.31 7.16
N ALA A 338 5.38 2.79 6.03
CA ALA A 338 6.30 1.65 6.05
C ALA A 338 7.55 1.87 6.92
N PRO A 339 8.17 3.07 6.96
CA PRO A 339 9.34 3.33 7.82
C PRO A 339 9.05 3.36 9.33
N LEU A 340 7.79 3.44 9.76
CA LEU A 340 7.44 3.54 11.19
C LEU A 340 7.94 2.31 11.95
N PRO A 341 8.56 2.43 13.13
CA PRO A 341 9.04 1.26 13.88
C PRO A 341 7.89 0.43 14.48
N SER A 342 6.79 1.06 14.89
CA SER A 342 5.69 0.40 15.58
C SER A 342 4.69 -0.26 14.61
N PHE A 343 4.57 -1.59 14.69
CA PHE A 343 3.52 -2.33 13.96
C PHE A 343 2.10 -1.91 14.34
N SER A 344 1.87 -1.41 15.57
CA SER A 344 0.56 -0.88 15.98
C SER A 344 0.20 0.37 15.18
N GLN A 345 1.17 1.25 14.96
CA GLN A 345 1.02 2.46 14.15
C GLN A 345 0.86 2.12 12.67
N ARG A 346 1.69 1.20 12.13
CA ARG A 346 1.54 0.69 10.74
C ARG A 346 0.15 0.12 10.50
N THR A 347 -0.35 -0.69 11.44
CA THR A 347 -1.70 -1.26 11.36
C THR A 347 -2.77 -0.17 11.41
N SER A 348 -2.60 0.89 12.20
CA SER A 348 -3.53 2.03 12.21
C SER A 348 -3.57 2.75 10.86
N PHE A 349 -2.42 2.99 10.24
CA PHE A 349 -2.36 3.58 8.90
C PHE A 349 -3.04 2.71 7.84
N LEU A 350 -2.77 1.41 7.87
CA LEU A 350 -3.44 0.45 7.00
C LEU A 350 -4.97 0.53 7.14
N THR A 351 -5.48 0.45 8.37
CA THR A 351 -6.94 0.38 8.62
C THR A 351 -7.65 1.72 8.46
N SER A 352 -6.98 2.83 8.79
CA SER A 352 -7.61 4.15 8.86
C SER A 352 -7.32 5.04 7.65
N VAL A 353 -6.34 4.71 6.80
CA VAL A 353 -5.98 5.50 5.63
C VAL A 353 -6.00 4.65 4.36
N GLN A 354 -5.23 3.56 4.30
CA GLN A 354 -5.04 2.81 3.06
C GLN A 354 -6.28 1.99 2.63
N LEU A 355 -6.84 1.16 3.52
CA LEU A 355 -8.03 0.35 3.20
C LEU A 355 -9.25 1.20 2.82
N PRO A 356 -9.56 2.33 3.51
CA PRO A 356 -10.65 3.20 3.11
C PRO A 356 -10.59 3.69 1.66
N LEU A 357 -9.39 3.90 1.08
CA LEU A 357 -9.27 4.26 -0.33
C LEU A 357 -9.76 3.14 -1.27
N LEU A 358 -9.34 1.92 -0.98
CA LEU A 358 -9.70 0.73 -1.76
C LEU A 358 -11.20 0.43 -1.62
N GLU A 359 -11.75 0.60 -0.42
CA GLU A 359 -13.18 0.46 -0.15
C GLU A 359 -14.03 1.55 -0.82
N ALA A 360 -13.57 2.80 -0.80
CA ALA A 360 -14.24 3.92 -1.45
C ALA A 360 -14.28 3.73 -2.97
N TYR A 361 -13.17 3.29 -3.57
CA TYR A 361 -13.12 3.03 -5.00
C TYR A 361 -13.99 1.83 -5.40
N HIS A 362 -13.98 0.75 -4.59
CA HIS A 362 -14.87 -0.40 -4.79
C HIS A 362 -16.33 0.04 -4.80
N SER A 363 -16.72 0.82 -3.78
CA SER A 363 -18.07 1.35 -3.63
C SER A 363 -18.46 2.24 -4.82
N ARG A 364 -17.51 3.05 -5.32
CA ARG A 364 -17.74 3.90 -6.50
C ARG A 364 -17.99 3.07 -7.76
N VAL A 365 -17.20 2.02 -8.01
CA VAL A 365 -17.39 1.15 -9.17
C VAL A 365 -18.69 0.34 -9.02
N SER A 366 -18.99 -0.19 -7.84
CA SER A 366 -20.28 -0.87 -7.56
C SER A 366 -21.48 0.02 -7.83
N ALA A 367 -21.47 1.26 -7.30
CA ALA A 367 -22.55 2.22 -7.52
C ALA A 367 -22.74 2.56 -9.01
N SER A 368 -21.68 2.53 -9.81
CA SER A 368 -21.78 2.72 -11.26
C SER A 368 -22.50 1.57 -11.96
N LEU A 369 -22.28 0.33 -11.53
CA LEU A 369 -23.01 -0.84 -12.03
C LEU A 369 -24.47 -0.84 -11.56
N ASP A 370 -24.73 -0.48 -10.30
CA ASP A 370 -26.09 -0.34 -9.76
C ASP A 370 -26.89 0.71 -10.56
N ALA A 371 -26.28 1.85 -10.84
CA ALA A 371 -26.90 2.90 -11.67
C ALA A 371 -27.17 2.41 -13.09
N PHE A 372 -26.25 1.65 -13.69
CA PHE A 372 -26.45 1.06 -15.01
C PHE A 372 -27.66 0.10 -15.03
N GLU A 373 -27.80 -0.78 -14.04
CA GLU A 373 -28.93 -1.72 -13.96
C GLU A 373 -30.26 -0.99 -13.74
N ALA A 374 -30.29 0.01 -12.87
CA ALA A 374 -31.49 0.80 -12.59
C ALA A 374 -32.01 1.54 -13.83
N LEU A 375 -31.11 2.16 -14.60
CA LEU A 375 -31.45 2.83 -15.85
C LEU A 375 -31.91 1.82 -16.91
N SER A 376 -31.14 0.73 -17.12
CA SER A 376 -31.47 -0.30 -18.12
C SER A 376 -32.85 -0.94 -17.88
N THR A 377 -33.23 -1.17 -16.62
CA THR A 377 -34.53 -1.76 -16.26
C THR A 377 -35.70 -0.78 -16.37
N THR A 378 -35.47 0.50 -16.12
CA THR A 378 -36.50 1.55 -16.25
C THR A 378 -36.91 1.71 -17.71
N PHE A 379 -35.95 1.71 -18.64
CA PHE A 379 -36.23 1.84 -20.07
C PHE A 379 -36.81 0.57 -20.71
N ALA A 380 -36.50 -0.61 -20.18
CA ALA A 380 -37.16 -1.85 -20.60
C ALA A 380 -38.68 -1.87 -20.30
N ARG A 381 -39.17 -1.01 -19.38
CA ARG A 381 -40.60 -0.88 -19.02
C ARG A 381 -41.32 0.26 -19.75
N VAL A 382 -40.61 1.17 -20.43
CA VAL A 382 -41.26 2.21 -21.25
C VAL A 382 -41.61 1.60 -22.60
N VAL A 383 -42.91 1.61 -22.92
CA VAL A 383 -43.54 0.95 -24.07
C VAL A 383 -42.77 1.17 -25.38
N PRO A 384 -42.45 0.10 -26.15
CA PRO A 384 -41.88 0.22 -27.49
C PRO A 384 -42.76 1.08 -28.39
N GLY A 385 -42.23 2.23 -28.84
CA GLY A 385 -42.91 3.15 -29.75
C GLY A 385 -43.05 4.60 -29.26
N ALA A 386 -42.84 4.88 -27.97
CA ALA A 386 -43.06 6.23 -27.43
C ALA A 386 -41.87 7.21 -27.57
N LEU A 387 -40.64 6.73 -27.84
CA LEU A 387 -39.43 7.58 -27.77
C LEU A 387 -38.59 7.63 -29.06
N ALA A 388 -38.92 6.84 -30.09
CA ALA A 388 -38.11 6.79 -31.32
C ALA A 388 -38.32 7.99 -32.27
N GLY A 389 -39.24 8.92 -31.96
CA GLY A 389 -39.68 9.96 -32.90
C GLY A 389 -39.63 11.41 -32.42
N GLN A 390 -39.26 11.69 -31.15
CA GLN A 390 -39.14 13.07 -30.69
C GLN A 390 -37.70 13.55 -30.80
N LEU A 391 -37.44 14.38 -31.82
CA LEU A 391 -36.26 15.23 -31.94
C LEU A 391 -36.02 15.98 -30.61
N GLY A 392 -35.09 15.48 -29.80
CA GLY A 392 -34.72 16.08 -28.51
C GLY A 392 -34.75 15.15 -27.29
N ALA A 393 -35.16 13.88 -27.41
CA ALA A 393 -35.01 12.93 -26.30
C ALA A 393 -33.50 12.67 -26.01
N PRO A 394 -33.05 12.77 -24.75
CA PRO A 394 -31.64 12.51 -24.42
C PRO A 394 -31.26 11.09 -24.84
N LYS A 395 -30.18 10.96 -25.61
CA LYS A 395 -29.58 9.64 -25.92
C LYS A 395 -29.27 8.96 -24.59
N ASP A 396 -29.95 7.86 -24.30
CA ASP A 396 -29.69 7.09 -23.08
C ASP A 396 -28.32 6.44 -23.23
N PRO A 397 -27.36 6.81 -22.37
CA PRO A 397 -25.99 6.34 -22.52
C PRO A 397 -25.79 4.91 -21.97
N THR A 398 -26.85 4.23 -21.55
CA THR A 398 -26.84 2.81 -21.19
C THR A 398 -27.11 1.88 -22.39
N PHE A 399 -27.39 2.44 -23.57
CA PHE A 399 -27.64 1.67 -24.79
C PHE A 399 -26.45 1.68 -25.76
N GLY A 400 -26.40 0.64 -26.58
CA GLY A 400 -25.43 0.47 -27.65
C GLY A 400 -24.01 0.34 -27.13
N VAL A 401 -23.08 0.72 -28.00
CA VAL A 401 -21.64 0.67 -27.77
C VAL A 401 -21.22 1.51 -26.55
N GLU A 402 -21.92 2.63 -26.28
CA GLU A 402 -21.62 3.47 -25.10
C GLU A 402 -21.96 2.77 -23.78
N GLY A 403 -23.07 2.04 -23.74
CA GLY A 403 -23.44 1.23 -22.57
C GLY A 403 -22.40 0.13 -22.29
N SER A 404 -22.01 -0.61 -23.33
CA SER A 404 -20.96 -1.63 -23.23
C SER A 404 -19.61 -1.04 -22.81
N ASP A 405 -19.24 0.13 -23.33
CA ASP A 405 -18.01 0.83 -22.98
C ASP A 405 -17.94 1.18 -21.48
N ARG A 406 -19.06 1.61 -20.89
CA ARG A 406 -19.15 1.87 -19.44
C ARG A 406 -18.94 0.62 -18.59
N LEU A 407 -19.51 -0.51 -19.01
CA LEU A 407 -19.33 -1.78 -18.31
C LEU A 407 -17.89 -2.31 -18.43
N ILE A 408 -17.28 -2.15 -19.61
CA ILE A 408 -15.86 -2.49 -19.82
C ILE A 408 -14.97 -1.63 -18.93
N LYS A 409 -15.27 -0.32 -18.79
CA LYS A 409 -14.53 0.57 -17.90
C LYS A 409 -14.65 0.17 -16.43
N ALA A 410 -15.83 -0.26 -15.98
CA ALA A 410 -16.03 -0.77 -14.63
C ALA A 410 -15.19 -2.04 -14.41
N TRP A 411 -15.26 -3.00 -15.33
CA TRP A 411 -14.44 -4.21 -15.32
C TRP A 411 -12.93 -3.91 -15.28
N ALA A 412 -12.44 -3.08 -16.20
CA ALA A 412 -11.03 -2.70 -16.30
C ALA A 412 -10.53 -1.94 -15.06
N SER A 413 -11.41 -1.16 -14.42
CA SER A 413 -11.11 -0.48 -13.17
C SER A 413 -10.92 -1.49 -12.03
N SER A 414 -11.80 -2.50 -11.94
CA SER A 414 -11.69 -3.54 -10.92
C SER A 414 -10.44 -4.40 -11.10
N GLU A 415 -10.17 -4.87 -12.32
CA GLU A 415 -9.02 -5.73 -12.62
C GLU A 415 -7.68 -5.01 -12.42
N GLY A 416 -7.62 -3.71 -12.75
CA GLY A 416 -6.41 -2.91 -12.52
C GLY A 416 -6.04 -2.82 -11.03
N VAL A 417 -7.03 -2.63 -10.16
CA VAL A 417 -6.80 -2.57 -8.70
C VAL A 417 -6.50 -3.96 -8.13
N ILE A 418 -7.14 -5.02 -8.62
CA ILE A 418 -6.80 -6.41 -8.26
C ILE A 418 -5.32 -6.68 -8.54
N THR A 419 -4.85 -6.36 -9.75
CA THR A 419 -3.45 -6.57 -10.15
C THR A 419 -2.49 -5.82 -9.21
N GLY A 420 -2.83 -4.59 -8.82
CA GLY A 420 -2.05 -3.83 -7.84
C GLY A 420 -2.00 -4.51 -6.48
N MET A 421 -3.15 -4.93 -5.96
CA MET A 421 -3.25 -5.60 -4.65
C MET A 421 -2.56 -6.98 -4.63
N GLU A 422 -2.63 -7.76 -5.72
CA GLU A 422 -1.90 -9.02 -5.86
C GLU A 422 -0.40 -8.79 -5.79
N ARG A 423 0.11 -7.75 -6.47
CA ARG A 423 1.51 -7.36 -6.41
C ARG A 423 1.91 -6.94 -4.99
N TRP A 424 1.15 -6.05 -4.35
CA TRP A 424 1.46 -5.59 -2.99
C TRP A 424 1.38 -6.73 -1.96
N GLY A 425 0.50 -7.71 -2.19
CA GLY A 425 0.39 -8.90 -1.34
C GLY A 425 1.66 -9.75 -1.30
N GLU A 426 2.52 -9.66 -2.33
CA GLU A 426 3.81 -10.34 -2.40
C GLU A 426 4.99 -9.48 -1.90
N ASP A 427 4.77 -8.19 -1.61
CA ASP A 427 5.83 -7.32 -1.10
C ASP A 427 6.22 -7.69 0.33
N VAL A 428 7.53 -7.73 0.60
CA VAL A 428 8.12 -8.11 1.90
C VAL A 428 7.48 -7.34 3.06
N PHE A 429 7.26 -6.05 2.88
CA PHE A 429 6.64 -5.19 3.88
C PHE A 429 5.24 -5.69 4.32
N PHE A 430 4.37 -6.02 3.37
CA PHE A 430 3.00 -6.46 3.68
C PHE A 430 2.98 -7.88 4.22
N LEU A 431 3.89 -8.75 3.79
CA LEU A 431 4.06 -10.08 4.36
C LEU A 431 4.51 -10.02 5.82
N GLU A 432 5.48 -9.17 6.14
CA GLU A 432 5.93 -8.92 7.52
C GLU A 432 4.81 -8.32 8.38
N LEU A 433 4.12 -7.30 7.87
CA LEU A 433 3.00 -6.67 8.56
C LEU A 433 1.87 -7.68 8.83
N TRP A 434 1.55 -8.54 7.86
CA TRP A 434 0.51 -9.56 8.02
C TRP A 434 0.89 -10.63 9.04
N ASN A 435 2.15 -11.09 9.03
CA ASN A 435 2.65 -12.01 10.03
C ASN A 435 2.56 -11.41 11.44
N GLU A 436 2.94 -10.15 11.62
CA GLU A 436 2.86 -9.44 12.91
C GLU A 436 1.42 -9.19 13.37
N ILE A 437 0.51 -8.91 12.45
CA ILE A 437 -0.92 -8.80 12.77
C ILE A 437 -1.44 -10.14 13.31
N ASN A 438 -1.04 -11.28 12.73
CA ASN A 438 -1.47 -12.60 13.18
C ASN A 438 -0.80 -13.03 14.50
N SER A 439 0.47 -12.68 14.72
CA SER A 439 1.19 -13.05 15.94
C SER A 439 0.67 -12.30 17.18
N ARG A 440 0.30 -11.03 17.04
CA ARG A 440 -0.06 -10.16 18.18
C ARG A 440 -1.56 -10.09 18.41
N ALA A 441 -2.02 -10.55 19.58
CA ALA A 441 -3.45 -10.57 19.94
C ALA A 441 -4.17 -9.20 19.85
N SER A 442 -3.49 -8.10 20.19
CA SER A 442 -4.06 -6.75 20.09
C SER A 442 -4.20 -6.26 18.65
N LEU A 443 -3.38 -6.74 17.73
CA LEU A 443 -3.49 -6.43 16.30
C LEU A 443 -4.53 -7.31 15.64
N ARG A 444 -4.60 -8.60 16.02
CA ARG A 444 -5.66 -9.51 15.57
C ARG A 444 -7.06 -8.99 15.85
N SER A 445 -7.31 -8.51 17.07
CA SER A 445 -8.65 -7.99 17.43
C SER A 445 -9.03 -6.76 16.60
N ARG A 446 -8.06 -5.91 16.26
CA ARG A 446 -8.26 -4.76 15.37
C ARG A 446 -8.49 -5.17 13.93
N ALA A 447 -7.70 -6.12 13.43
CA ALA A 447 -7.85 -6.65 12.07
C ALA A 447 -9.20 -7.35 11.89
N ALA A 448 -9.63 -8.17 12.85
CA ALA A 448 -10.92 -8.86 12.84
C ALA A 448 -12.13 -7.91 12.87
N ALA A 449 -11.96 -6.66 13.33
CA ALA A 449 -13.00 -5.63 13.27
C ALA A 449 -13.12 -4.98 11.88
N THR A 450 -12.17 -5.24 10.96
CA THR A 450 -12.10 -4.63 9.64
C THR A 450 -12.56 -5.64 8.59
N ALA A 451 -13.74 -5.40 7.99
CA ALA A 451 -14.37 -6.35 7.07
C ALA A 451 -13.57 -6.62 5.78
N SER A 452 -12.67 -5.71 5.40
CA SER A 452 -11.83 -5.83 4.20
C SER A 452 -10.54 -6.62 4.42
N LEU A 453 -10.27 -7.04 5.67
CA LEU A 453 -9.12 -7.88 6.01
C LEU A 453 -9.56 -9.35 6.16
N PRO A 454 -8.70 -10.31 5.82
CA PRO A 454 -8.92 -11.71 6.14
C PRO A 454 -9.05 -11.92 7.65
N ASP A 455 -9.82 -12.94 8.07
CA ASP A 455 -9.93 -13.30 9.48
C ASP A 455 -8.57 -13.87 9.97
N PRO A 456 -7.90 -13.19 10.92
CA PRO A 456 -6.57 -13.62 11.36
C PRO A 456 -6.65 -14.96 12.12
N LYS A 457 -5.91 -15.97 11.64
CA LYS A 457 -5.92 -17.31 12.23
C LYS A 457 -5.22 -17.28 13.59
N SER A 458 -5.84 -17.91 14.59
CA SER A 458 -5.27 -18.06 15.92
C SER A 458 -4.30 -19.25 15.96
N GLY A 459 -3.01 -19.00 15.82
CA GLY A 459 -1.97 -19.98 16.11
C GLY A 459 -0.59 -19.32 16.17
N GLU A 460 0.05 -19.33 17.34
CA GLU A 460 1.41 -18.77 17.53
C GLU A 460 2.47 -19.49 16.66
N ASP A 461 2.16 -20.69 16.15
CA ASP A 461 3.04 -21.54 15.34
C ASP A 461 2.58 -21.78 13.88
N SER A 462 1.49 -21.13 13.42
CA SER A 462 1.02 -21.28 12.03
C SER A 462 1.47 -20.09 11.19
N VAL A 463 2.26 -20.35 10.13
CA VAL A 463 2.53 -19.35 9.08
C VAL A 463 1.19 -18.85 8.55
N ALA A 464 1.01 -17.53 8.50
CA ALA A 464 -0.22 -16.94 7.98
C ALA A 464 -0.36 -17.35 6.50
N GLU A 465 -1.35 -18.18 6.20
CA GLU A 465 -1.67 -18.56 4.82
C GLU A 465 -2.41 -17.40 4.14
N GLY A 466 -1.94 -17.01 2.95
CA GLY A 466 -2.55 -15.95 2.14
C GLY A 466 -1.93 -14.57 2.37
N THR A 467 -2.52 -13.56 1.73
CA THR A 467 -2.07 -12.17 1.79
C THR A 467 -3.06 -11.29 2.53
N LEU A 468 -2.58 -10.15 3.05
CA LEU A 468 -3.39 -9.13 3.71
C LEU A 468 -4.57 -8.63 2.84
N PHE A 469 -4.44 -8.70 1.52
CA PHE A 469 -5.41 -8.15 0.57
C PHE A 469 -6.41 -9.19 0.04
N ASP A 470 -6.34 -10.46 0.45
CA ASP A 470 -7.14 -11.53 -0.17
C ASP A 470 -8.66 -11.28 -0.11
N GLU A 471 -9.17 -10.76 1.01
CA GLU A 471 -10.60 -10.49 1.19
C GLU A 471 -11.07 -9.33 0.28
N ILE A 472 -10.33 -8.22 0.25
CA ILE A 472 -10.67 -7.10 -0.63
C ILE A 472 -10.49 -7.48 -2.12
N ILE A 473 -9.48 -8.28 -2.46
CA ILE A 473 -9.33 -8.87 -3.81
C ILE A 473 -10.57 -9.69 -4.16
N ALA A 474 -11.08 -10.52 -3.24
CA ALA A 474 -12.29 -11.30 -3.47
C ALA A 474 -13.53 -10.43 -3.72
N GLN A 475 -13.66 -9.30 -3.03
CA GLN A 475 -14.73 -8.31 -3.26
C GLN A 475 -14.64 -7.70 -4.67
N TYR A 476 -13.45 -7.22 -5.07
CA TYR A 476 -13.22 -6.69 -6.41
C TYR A 476 -13.43 -7.74 -7.51
N ARG A 477 -13.05 -9.01 -7.29
CA ARG A 477 -13.30 -10.11 -8.25
C ARG A 477 -14.79 -10.35 -8.45
N LYS A 478 -15.61 -10.28 -7.40
CA LYS A 478 -17.09 -10.34 -7.52
C LYS A 478 -17.61 -9.18 -8.36
N LEU A 479 -17.06 -7.98 -8.19
CA LEU A 479 -17.44 -6.80 -8.96
C LEU A 479 -17.08 -6.93 -10.45
N SER A 480 -15.88 -7.44 -10.73
CA SER A 480 -15.41 -7.76 -12.09
C SER A 480 -16.31 -8.80 -12.78
N GLN A 481 -16.64 -9.91 -12.10
CA GLN A 481 -17.53 -10.95 -12.62
C GLN A 481 -18.96 -10.43 -12.87
N ARG A 482 -19.44 -9.51 -12.02
CA ARG A 482 -20.73 -8.84 -12.22
C ARG A 482 -20.71 -7.99 -13.49
N ALA A 483 -19.67 -7.18 -13.69
CA ALA A 483 -19.50 -6.39 -14.90
C ALA A 483 -19.44 -7.27 -16.16
N GLU A 484 -18.68 -8.38 -16.12
CA GLU A 484 -18.63 -9.37 -17.22
C GLU A 484 -20.03 -9.90 -17.56
N THR A 485 -20.78 -10.33 -16.55
CA THR A 485 -22.15 -10.86 -16.73
C THR A 485 -23.08 -9.81 -17.35
N MET A 486 -22.95 -8.55 -16.94
CA MET A 486 -23.71 -7.44 -17.48
C MET A 486 -23.34 -7.13 -18.94
N ILE A 487 -22.05 -7.18 -19.31
CA ILE A 487 -21.60 -7.02 -20.71
C ILE A 487 -22.27 -8.06 -21.59
N VAL A 488 -22.21 -9.34 -21.19
CA VAL A 488 -22.83 -10.43 -21.95
C VAL A 488 -24.33 -10.19 -22.09
N LYS A 489 -25.03 -9.88 -20.99
CA LYS A 489 -26.48 -9.63 -21.00
C LYS A 489 -26.87 -8.45 -21.88
N GLN A 490 -26.12 -7.36 -21.83
CA GLN A 490 -26.35 -6.17 -22.64
C GLN A 490 -26.20 -6.48 -24.13
N THR A 491 -25.05 -7.04 -24.52
CA THR A 491 -24.79 -7.37 -25.92
C THR A 491 -25.81 -8.38 -26.46
N THR A 492 -26.11 -9.46 -25.72
CA THR A 492 -27.10 -10.43 -26.18
C THR A 492 -28.50 -9.82 -26.25
N GLY A 493 -28.91 -9.05 -25.24
CA GLY A 493 -30.24 -8.47 -25.16
C GLY A 493 -30.53 -7.45 -26.27
N GLU A 494 -29.54 -6.65 -26.64
CA GLU A 494 -29.67 -5.71 -27.75
C GLU A 494 -29.77 -6.40 -29.10
N VAL A 495 -28.91 -7.39 -29.37
CA VAL A 495 -28.96 -8.16 -30.61
C VAL A 495 -30.32 -8.89 -30.71
N GLU A 496 -30.77 -9.54 -29.64
CA GLU A 496 -32.09 -10.19 -29.59
C GLU A 496 -33.24 -9.20 -29.83
N ALA A 497 -33.15 -7.96 -29.31
CA ALA A 497 -34.16 -6.94 -29.55
C ALA A 497 -34.24 -6.53 -31.02
N GLN A 498 -33.09 -6.43 -31.71
CA GLN A 498 -33.03 -6.14 -33.15
C GLN A 498 -33.58 -7.28 -34.01
N LEU A 499 -33.56 -8.52 -33.51
CA LEU A 499 -34.05 -9.69 -34.24
C LEU A 499 -35.57 -9.92 -34.16
N ARG A 500 -36.30 -9.13 -33.35
CA ARG A 500 -37.77 -9.29 -33.21
C ARG A 500 -38.50 -9.15 -34.54
N GLU A 501 -38.17 -8.12 -35.31
CA GLU A 501 -38.79 -7.88 -36.61
C GLU A 501 -38.41 -8.97 -37.62
N TYR A 502 -37.14 -9.41 -37.60
CA TYR A 502 -36.68 -10.54 -38.40
C TYR A 502 -37.51 -11.81 -38.14
N PHE A 503 -37.72 -12.19 -36.88
CA PHE A 503 -38.49 -13.40 -36.56
C PHE A 503 -39.97 -13.34 -36.99
N VAL A 504 -40.55 -12.14 -37.13
CA VAL A 504 -41.91 -11.94 -37.64
C VAL A 504 -41.93 -11.95 -39.17
N ALA A 505 -41.02 -11.21 -39.80
CA ALA A 505 -41.02 -10.96 -41.24
C ALA A 505 -40.39 -12.08 -42.07
N ARG A 506 -39.54 -12.93 -41.49
CA ARG A 506 -38.71 -13.95 -42.16
C ARG A 506 -39.42 -14.83 -43.20
N TRP A 507 -40.70 -15.10 -43.03
CA TRP A 507 -41.46 -15.96 -43.95
C TRP A 507 -41.87 -15.25 -45.24
N ASN A 508 -41.97 -13.92 -45.21
CA ASN A 508 -42.40 -13.08 -46.32
C ASN A 508 -41.35 -11.99 -46.65
N ALA A 509 -40.12 -12.16 -46.16
CA ALA A 509 -39.11 -11.12 -46.24
C ALA A 509 -38.59 -10.99 -47.69
N PRO A 510 -38.62 -9.79 -48.30
CA PRO A 510 -37.94 -9.58 -49.56
C PRO A 510 -36.43 -9.73 -49.36
N VAL A 511 -35.76 -10.41 -50.28
CA VAL A 511 -34.30 -10.52 -50.29
C VAL A 511 -33.74 -9.23 -50.88
N SER A 512 -32.73 -8.63 -50.24
CA SER A 512 -32.02 -7.47 -50.80
C SER A 512 -31.09 -7.89 -51.93
N ASP A 513 -31.18 -7.22 -53.08
CA ASP A 513 -30.33 -7.47 -54.26
C ASP A 513 -28.83 -7.21 -54.03
N SER A 514 -28.47 -6.45 -52.98
CA SER A 514 -27.08 -6.04 -52.72
C SER A 514 -26.29 -6.95 -51.78
N LEU A 515 -26.94 -7.55 -50.77
CA LEU A 515 -26.30 -8.37 -49.74
C LEU A 515 -26.77 -9.83 -49.75
N GLY A 516 -27.82 -10.17 -50.52
CA GLY A 516 -28.39 -11.51 -50.55
C GLY A 516 -28.98 -11.98 -49.20
N LEU A 517 -29.23 -11.04 -48.27
CA LEU A 517 -29.79 -11.25 -46.94
C LEU A 517 -31.08 -10.42 -46.75
N PRO A 518 -32.02 -10.84 -45.88
CA PRO A 518 -33.18 -10.04 -45.54
C PRO A 518 -32.77 -8.72 -44.87
N PRO A 519 -33.35 -7.59 -45.31
CA PRO A 519 -33.10 -6.29 -44.68
C PRO A 519 -33.37 -6.29 -43.17
N SER A 520 -34.31 -7.11 -42.69
CA SER A 520 -34.66 -7.23 -41.27
C SER A 520 -33.58 -7.92 -40.42
N LEU A 521 -32.65 -8.67 -41.02
CA LEU A 521 -31.54 -9.33 -40.32
C LEU A 521 -30.33 -8.40 -40.10
N VAL A 522 -30.12 -7.45 -41.02
CA VAL A 522 -28.96 -6.55 -41.05
C VAL A 522 -28.77 -5.74 -39.75
N PRO A 523 -29.83 -5.20 -39.10
CA PRO A 523 -29.69 -4.50 -37.83
C PRO A 523 -29.08 -5.37 -36.71
N GLY A 524 -29.45 -6.65 -36.63
CA GLY A 524 -28.91 -7.59 -35.64
C GLY A 524 -27.43 -7.89 -35.88
N LEU A 525 -27.04 -8.14 -37.14
CA LEU A 525 -25.64 -8.36 -37.53
C LEU A 525 -24.77 -7.13 -37.23
N THR A 526 -25.27 -5.93 -37.56
CA THR A 526 -24.57 -4.66 -37.33
C THR A 526 -24.39 -4.37 -35.84
N SER A 527 -25.42 -4.65 -35.04
CA SER A 527 -25.37 -4.52 -33.58
C SER A 527 -24.29 -5.43 -32.99
N LEU A 528 -24.29 -6.72 -33.34
CA LEU A 528 -23.27 -7.66 -32.87
C LEU A 528 -21.86 -7.23 -33.28
N THR A 529 -21.68 -6.84 -34.54
CA THR A 529 -20.38 -6.38 -35.08
C THR A 529 -19.86 -5.19 -34.29
N SER A 530 -20.73 -4.21 -33.99
CA SER A 530 -20.37 -2.99 -33.28
C SER A 530 -19.92 -3.28 -31.83
N HIS A 531 -20.64 -4.16 -31.13
CA HIS A 531 -20.27 -4.62 -29.79
C HIS A 531 -18.96 -5.41 -29.79
N LEU A 532 -18.79 -6.37 -30.70
CA LEU A 532 -17.57 -7.16 -30.78
C LEU A 532 -16.35 -6.31 -31.17
N THR A 533 -16.52 -5.33 -32.05
CA THR A 533 -15.45 -4.40 -32.42
C THR A 533 -15.01 -3.56 -31.22
N LEU A 534 -15.96 -3.10 -30.40
CA LEU A 534 -15.64 -2.42 -29.15
C LEU A 534 -14.86 -3.33 -28.19
N LEU A 535 -15.38 -4.54 -27.93
CA LEU A 535 -14.74 -5.50 -27.03
C LEU A 535 -13.33 -5.87 -27.49
N SER A 536 -13.11 -5.92 -28.81
CA SER A 536 -11.81 -6.26 -29.41
C SER A 536 -10.73 -5.20 -29.22
N ARG A 537 -11.05 -3.98 -28.74
CA ARG A 537 -10.07 -2.90 -28.59
C ARG A 537 -9.34 -2.90 -27.24
N PRO A 538 -10.03 -2.82 -26.08
CA PRO A 538 -9.37 -2.65 -24.79
C PRO A 538 -9.03 -3.98 -24.10
N LEU A 539 -9.64 -5.09 -24.51
CA LEU A 539 -9.58 -6.34 -23.75
C LEU A 539 -8.38 -7.22 -24.13
N PRO A 540 -7.76 -7.93 -23.16
CA PRO A 540 -6.81 -9.01 -23.42
C PRO A 540 -7.42 -10.17 -24.20
N THR A 541 -6.59 -10.93 -24.90
CA THR A 541 -7.01 -12.00 -25.81
C THR A 541 -7.76 -13.13 -25.09
N SER A 542 -7.28 -13.52 -23.91
CA SER A 542 -7.90 -14.55 -23.06
C SER A 542 -9.32 -14.16 -22.65
N PHE A 543 -9.50 -12.93 -22.18
CA PHE A 543 -10.78 -12.42 -21.71
C PHE A 543 -11.75 -12.17 -22.86
N LEU A 544 -11.29 -11.58 -23.97
CA LEU A 544 -12.09 -11.42 -25.19
C LEU A 544 -12.62 -12.76 -25.68
N THR A 545 -11.79 -13.81 -25.67
CA THR A 545 -12.20 -15.16 -26.09
C THR A 545 -13.30 -15.73 -25.19
N THR A 546 -13.20 -15.54 -23.88
CA THR A 546 -14.22 -15.97 -22.92
C THR A 546 -15.55 -15.24 -23.16
N LEU A 547 -15.53 -13.92 -23.23
CA LEU A 547 -16.71 -13.11 -23.50
C LEU A 547 -17.35 -13.45 -24.84
N TYR A 548 -16.54 -13.55 -25.90
CA TYR A 548 -17.00 -13.93 -27.23
C TYR A 548 -17.76 -15.26 -27.19
N ARG A 549 -17.21 -16.28 -26.52
CA ARG A 549 -17.84 -17.59 -26.43
C ARG A 549 -19.17 -17.54 -25.68
N GLN A 550 -19.24 -16.80 -24.58
CA GLN A 550 -20.48 -16.65 -23.81
C GLN A 550 -21.56 -15.92 -24.62
N ILE A 551 -21.22 -14.80 -25.28
CA ILE A 551 -22.14 -14.01 -26.11
C ILE A 551 -22.67 -14.86 -27.27
N THR A 552 -21.76 -15.43 -28.06
CA THR A 552 -22.15 -16.16 -29.28
C THR A 552 -22.85 -17.48 -28.99
N SER A 553 -22.50 -18.19 -27.91
CA SER A 553 -23.24 -19.40 -27.51
C SER A 553 -24.69 -19.08 -27.11
N ARG A 554 -24.93 -17.95 -26.42
CA ARG A 554 -26.28 -17.50 -26.07
C ARG A 554 -27.07 -17.08 -27.30
N LEU A 555 -26.48 -16.28 -28.19
CA LEU A 555 -27.11 -15.86 -29.43
C LEU A 555 -27.40 -17.03 -30.38
N CYS A 556 -26.43 -17.94 -30.57
CA CYS A 556 -26.63 -19.14 -31.37
C CYS A 556 -27.81 -19.97 -30.85
N SER A 557 -27.91 -20.16 -29.53
CA SER A 557 -29.03 -20.89 -28.92
C SER A 557 -30.36 -20.17 -29.09
N HIS A 558 -30.39 -18.85 -28.90
CA HIS A 558 -31.59 -18.03 -29.10
C HIS A 558 -32.07 -18.10 -30.56
N ILE A 559 -31.18 -17.85 -31.50
CA ILE A 559 -31.48 -17.83 -32.94
C ILE A 559 -31.93 -19.22 -33.37
N LEU A 560 -31.17 -20.28 -33.09
CA LEU A 560 -31.54 -21.65 -33.46
C LEU A 560 -32.92 -22.05 -32.89
N SER A 561 -33.15 -21.71 -31.62
CA SER A 561 -34.42 -22.00 -30.94
C SER A 561 -35.60 -21.29 -31.59
N ARG A 562 -35.49 -19.96 -31.81
CA ARG A 562 -36.57 -19.13 -32.36
C ARG A 562 -36.75 -19.30 -33.86
N ALA A 563 -35.67 -19.59 -34.58
CA ALA A 563 -35.67 -19.66 -36.02
C ALA A 563 -36.01 -21.06 -36.55
N VAL A 564 -35.66 -22.13 -35.82
CA VAL A 564 -35.79 -23.49 -36.36
C VAL A 564 -36.61 -24.38 -35.45
N LEU A 565 -36.24 -24.47 -34.17
CA LEU A 565 -36.79 -25.50 -33.28
C LEU A 565 -38.21 -25.19 -32.81
N HIS A 566 -38.57 -23.92 -32.61
CA HIS A 566 -39.89 -23.51 -32.10
C HIS A 566 -40.81 -22.88 -33.15
N THR A 567 -40.42 -22.88 -34.43
CA THR A 567 -41.23 -22.26 -35.50
C THR A 567 -42.42 -23.11 -35.97
N GLY A 568 -42.50 -24.37 -35.53
CA GLY A 568 -43.46 -25.35 -36.01
C GLY A 568 -43.00 -26.10 -37.26
N ARG A 569 -43.65 -27.23 -37.56
CA ARG A 569 -43.29 -28.12 -38.67
C ARG A 569 -43.63 -27.51 -40.02
N GLY A 570 -42.83 -27.83 -41.04
CA GLY A 570 -43.18 -27.58 -42.45
C GLY A 570 -43.13 -26.12 -42.92
N ARG A 571 -42.45 -25.23 -42.20
CA ARG A 571 -42.43 -23.80 -42.51
C ARG A 571 -41.36 -23.39 -43.52
N TYR A 572 -40.24 -24.12 -43.59
CA TYR A 572 -39.16 -23.86 -44.55
C TYR A 572 -39.42 -24.53 -45.89
N THR A 573 -39.45 -23.77 -46.99
CA THR A 573 -39.29 -24.29 -48.36
C THR A 573 -37.81 -24.52 -48.68
N PRO A 574 -37.47 -25.33 -49.70
CA PRO A 574 -36.08 -25.50 -50.14
C PRO A 574 -35.35 -24.16 -50.39
N GLU A 575 -36.03 -23.18 -51.02
CA GLU A 575 -35.46 -21.86 -51.29
C GLU A 575 -35.18 -21.08 -49.99
N SER A 576 -36.11 -21.10 -49.04
CA SER A 576 -35.91 -20.47 -47.73
C SER A 576 -34.86 -21.18 -46.88
N GLY A 577 -34.64 -22.48 -47.09
CA GLY A 577 -33.58 -23.26 -46.44
C GLY A 577 -32.19 -22.88 -46.94
N VAL A 578 -32.05 -22.72 -48.27
CA VAL A 578 -30.82 -22.17 -48.88
C VAL A 578 -30.56 -20.74 -48.40
N MET A 579 -31.61 -19.95 -48.27
CA MET A 579 -31.53 -18.60 -47.71
C MET A 579 -31.01 -18.64 -46.26
N PHE A 580 -31.62 -19.45 -45.40
CA PHE A 580 -31.19 -19.60 -44.00
C PHE A 580 -29.76 -20.13 -43.85
N THR A 581 -29.28 -20.94 -44.81
CA THR A 581 -27.86 -21.32 -44.89
C THR A 581 -26.96 -20.09 -44.99
N ARG A 582 -27.29 -19.14 -45.88
CA ARG A 582 -26.55 -17.87 -46.01
C ARG A 582 -26.64 -17.02 -44.76
N GLU A 583 -27.80 -16.96 -44.10
CA GLU A 583 -27.97 -16.24 -42.83
C GLU A 583 -27.06 -16.80 -41.74
N SER A 584 -27.00 -18.12 -41.61
CA SER A 584 -26.19 -18.79 -40.60
C SER A 584 -24.69 -18.51 -40.77
N LEU A 585 -24.22 -18.45 -42.02
CA LEU A 585 -22.84 -18.11 -42.35
C LEU A 585 -22.54 -16.62 -42.13
N ALA A 586 -23.50 -15.73 -42.43
CA ALA A 586 -23.34 -14.29 -42.22
C ALA A 586 -22.99 -13.94 -40.76
N TRP A 587 -23.58 -14.64 -39.77
CA TRP A 587 -23.22 -14.48 -38.36
C TRP A 587 -21.75 -14.80 -38.07
N VAL A 588 -21.21 -15.83 -38.70
CA VAL A 588 -19.80 -16.22 -38.55
C VAL A 588 -18.89 -15.20 -39.21
N GLU A 589 -19.23 -14.75 -40.41
CA GLU A 589 -18.45 -13.77 -41.18
C GLU A 589 -18.34 -12.43 -40.46
N VAL A 590 -19.45 -11.91 -39.92
CA VAL A 590 -19.41 -10.64 -39.17
C VAL A 590 -18.64 -10.76 -37.85
N CYS A 591 -18.74 -11.91 -37.18
CA CYS A 591 -17.92 -12.17 -35.99
C CYS A 591 -16.43 -12.20 -36.36
N GLN A 592 -16.06 -12.89 -37.45
CA GLN A 592 -14.68 -13.02 -37.91
C GLN A 592 -14.09 -11.65 -38.30
N GLY A 593 -14.88 -10.80 -38.95
CA GLY A 593 -14.50 -9.43 -39.28
C GLY A 593 -14.31 -8.54 -38.05
N ALA A 594 -15.15 -8.70 -37.02
CA ALA A 594 -15.10 -7.86 -35.82
C ALA A 594 -13.96 -8.21 -34.85
N VAL A 595 -13.66 -9.50 -34.65
CA VAL A 595 -12.65 -9.95 -33.69
C VAL A 595 -11.30 -10.32 -34.32
N GLY A 596 -11.26 -10.44 -35.65
CA GLY A 596 -10.06 -10.77 -36.41
C GLY A 596 -9.42 -12.10 -35.98
N SER A 597 -8.09 -12.11 -35.89
CA SER A 597 -7.30 -13.27 -35.42
C SER A 597 -7.20 -13.38 -33.89
N ARG A 598 -7.75 -12.42 -33.13
CA ARG A 598 -7.64 -12.40 -31.66
C ARG A 598 -8.44 -13.55 -31.02
N VAL A 599 -9.54 -13.97 -31.63
CA VAL A 599 -10.31 -15.12 -31.12
C VAL A 599 -10.03 -16.35 -31.97
N PRO A 600 -9.47 -17.43 -31.39
CA PRO A 600 -9.24 -18.66 -32.13
C PRO A 600 -10.56 -19.36 -32.42
N ARG A 601 -10.74 -19.82 -33.67
CA ARG A 601 -11.90 -20.61 -34.13
C ARG A 601 -13.24 -19.92 -33.87
N VAL A 602 -13.41 -18.71 -34.39
CA VAL A 602 -14.61 -17.87 -34.29
C VAL A 602 -15.91 -18.65 -34.60
N GLY A 603 -15.90 -19.49 -35.64
CA GLY A 603 -17.08 -20.26 -36.05
C GLY A 603 -17.54 -21.36 -35.07
N ARG A 604 -16.70 -21.78 -34.12
CA ARG A 604 -16.97 -22.97 -33.27
C ARG A 604 -18.27 -22.85 -32.47
N THR A 605 -18.57 -21.66 -31.94
CA THR A 605 -19.79 -21.43 -31.15
C THR A 605 -21.05 -21.31 -32.00
N TRP A 606 -20.90 -21.14 -33.31
CA TRP A 606 -21.98 -21.06 -34.29
C TRP A 606 -22.24 -22.38 -35.02
N GLU A 607 -21.43 -23.42 -34.79
CA GLU A 607 -21.51 -24.71 -35.50
C GLU A 607 -22.93 -25.29 -35.51
N ARG A 608 -23.66 -25.24 -34.38
CA ARG A 608 -25.05 -25.72 -34.33
C ARG A 608 -25.98 -24.94 -35.26
N LEU A 609 -25.81 -23.63 -35.37
CA LEU A 609 -26.62 -22.81 -36.28
C LEU A 609 -26.26 -23.07 -37.75
N VAL A 610 -24.97 -23.25 -38.04
CA VAL A 610 -24.48 -23.57 -39.38
C VAL A 610 -24.93 -24.96 -39.82
N ASP A 611 -24.81 -25.97 -38.95
CA ASP A 611 -25.33 -27.33 -39.16
C ASP A 611 -26.82 -27.29 -39.50
N ALA A 612 -27.62 -26.51 -38.77
CA ALA A 612 -29.03 -26.32 -39.05
C ALA A 612 -29.26 -25.70 -40.44
N GLY A 613 -28.46 -24.70 -40.79
CA GLY A 613 -28.40 -24.10 -42.13
C GLY A 613 -28.19 -25.14 -43.21
N VAL A 614 -27.10 -25.92 -43.11
CA VAL A 614 -26.73 -26.98 -44.06
C VAL A 614 -27.86 -27.98 -44.26
N ILE A 615 -28.48 -28.45 -43.17
CA ILE A 615 -29.59 -29.43 -43.23
C ILE A 615 -30.82 -28.84 -43.93
N LEU A 616 -31.19 -27.60 -43.60
CA LEU A 616 -32.32 -26.92 -44.21
C LEU A 616 -32.08 -26.60 -45.69
N GLY A 617 -30.83 -26.30 -46.07
CA GLY A 617 -30.42 -25.94 -47.42
C GLY A 617 -30.19 -27.09 -48.40
N LEU A 618 -30.33 -28.35 -47.98
CA LEU A 618 -30.19 -29.52 -48.87
C LEU A 618 -31.14 -29.42 -50.07
N ASP A 619 -30.73 -29.90 -51.24
CA ASP A 619 -31.68 -30.02 -52.35
C ASP A 619 -32.76 -31.09 -52.05
N ALA A 620 -33.86 -31.11 -52.81
CA ALA A 620 -34.97 -32.04 -52.55
C ALA A 620 -34.57 -33.53 -52.64
N ALA A 621 -33.63 -33.88 -53.52
CA ALA A 621 -33.19 -35.26 -53.70
C ALA A 621 -32.27 -35.71 -52.55
N GLU A 622 -31.31 -34.85 -52.19
CA GLU A 622 -30.39 -35.03 -51.06
C GLU A 622 -31.14 -35.05 -49.73
N PHE A 623 -32.14 -34.17 -49.55
CA PHE A 623 -32.98 -34.15 -48.36
C PHE A 623 -33.81 -35.44 -48.22
N GLY A 624 -34.38 -35.94 -49.32
CA GLY A 624 -35.10 -37.21 -49.33
C GLY A 624 -34.22 -38.41 -48.99
N ALA A 625 -32.97 -38.42 -49.45
CA ALA A 625 -31.98 -39.44 -49.08
C ALA A 625 -31.57 -39.32 -47.60
N ALA A 626 -31.32 -38.10 -47.12
CA ALA A 626 -31.01 -37.80 -45.74
C ALA A 626 -32.14 -38.26 -44.80
N MET A 627 -33.42 -38.05 -45.14
CA MET A 627 -34.54 -38.46 -44.29
C MET A 627 -34.57 -39.98 -44.07
N ARG A 628 -34.34 -40.79 -45.11
CA ARG A 628 -34.31 -42.25 -44.97
C ARG A 628 -33.18 -42.70 -44.05
N LEU A 629 -32.03 -42.05 -44.16
CA LEU A 629 -30.84 -42.35 -43.39
C LEU A 629 -30.94 -41.87 -41.93
N VAL A 630 -31.51 -40.69 -41.67
CA VAL A 630 -31.67 -40.14 -40.31
C VAL A 630 -32.70 -40.95 -39.50
N TRP A 631 -33.83 -41.35 -40.10
CA TRP A 631 -34.89 -42.11 -39.40
C TRP A 631 -34.77 -43.63 -39.47
N GLY A 632 -33.97 -44.19 -40.38
CA GLY A 632 -33.90 -45.64 -40.60
C GLY A 632 -32.49 -46.19 -40.84
N GLY A 633 -31.45 -45.35 -40.93
CA GLY A 633 -30.07 -45.79 -41.11
C GLY A 633 -29.39 -46.15 -39.79
N SER A 634 -28.34 -46.96 -39.90
CA SER A 634 -27.47 -47.30 -38.77
C SER A 634 -26.68 -46.09 -38.24
N ASP A 635 -26.18 -46.16 -37.02
CA ASP A 635 -25.39 -45.07 -36.40
C ASP A 635 -24.10 -44.78 -37.19
N LYS A 636 -23.53 -45.81 -37.82
CA LYS A 636 -22.36 -45.69 -38.70
C LYS A 636 -22.69 -44.87 -39.95
N GLU A 637 -23.78 -45.22 -40.64
CA GLU A 637 -24.22 -44.49 -41.85
C GLU A 637 -24.58 -43.04 -41.53
N PHE A 638 -25.20 -42.80 -40.37
CA PHE A 638 -25.48 -41.43 -39.90
C PHE A 638 -24.22 -40.62 -39.60
N SER A 639 -23.22 -41.25 -38.98
CA SER A 639 -21.94 -40.60 -38.70
C SER A 639 -21.18 -40.26 -40.00
N GLU A 640 -21.16 -41.18 -40.97
CA GLU A 640 -20.53 -40.96 -42.28
C GLU A 640 -21.25 -39.84 -43.07
N TRP A 641 -22.59 -39.81 -43.01
CA TRP A 641 -23.39 -38.75 -43.63
C TRP A 641 -23.11 -37.38 -42.99
N LYS A 642 -23.05 -37.29 -41.66
CA LYS A 642 -22.70 -36.07 -40.93
C LYS A 642 -21.34 -35.52 -41.38
N VAL A 643 -20.32 -36.37 -41.44
CA VAL A 643 -18.97 -35.99 -41.89
C VAL A 643 -18.99 -35.51 -43.34
N LYS A 644 -19.73 -36.20 -44.22
CA LYS A 644 -19.82 -35.83 -45.65
C LYS A 644 -20.44 -34.44 -45.85
N LEU A 645 -21.45 -34.08 -45.05
CA LEU A 645 -22.11 -32.78 -45.12
C LEU A 645 -21.44 -31.68 -44.27
N GLY A 646 -20.41 -32.03 -43.49
CA GLY A 646 -19.79 -31.10 -42.55
C GLY A 646 -20.67 -30.75 -41.35
N VAL A 647 -21.67 -31.58 -41.02
CA VAL A 647 -22.53 -31.43 -39.84
C VAL A 647 -21.83 -32.05 -38.64
N ASN A 648 -21.36 -31.23 -37.70
CA ASN A 648 -20.45 -31.70 -36.66
C ASN A 648 -21.04 -31.65 -35.25
N ALA A 649 -21.88 -30.65 -34.95
CA ALA A 649 -22.29 -30.29 -33.60
C ALA A 649 -23.66 -30.86 -33.17
N MET A 650 -24.53 -31.27 -34.11
CA MET A 650 -25.89 -31.70 -33.78
C MET A 650 -26.03 -33.21 -33.50
N SER A 651 -26.86 -33.60 -32.52
CA SER A 651 -27.26 -35.00 -32.29
C SER A 651 -28.25 -35.50 -33.36
N ARG A 652 -28.49 -36.81 -33.44
CA ARG A 652 -29.48 -37.36 -34.38
C ARG A 652 -30.88 -36.81 -34.12
N GLU A 653 -31.26 -36.65 -32.86
CA GLU A 653 -32.54 -36.09 -32.44
C GLU A 653 -32.65 -34.62 -32.86
N GLU A 654 -31.60 -33.83 -32.66
CA GLU A 654 -31.58 -32.43 -33.09
C GLU A 654 -31.69 -32.30 -34.61
N VAL A 655 -30.98 -33.16 -35.37
CA VAL A 655 -31.11 -33.23 -36.83
C VAL A 655 -32.55 -33.56 -37.23
N MET A 656 -33.21 -34.51 -36.56
CA MET A 656 -34.61 -34.82 -36.84
C MET A 656 -35.53 -33.61 -36.61
N GLU A 657 -35.33 -32.86 -35.52
CA GLU A 657 -36.13 -31.65 -35.25
C GLU A 657 -35.88 -30.55 -36.30
N VAL A 658 -34.64 -30.34 -36.71
CA VAL A 658 -34.31 -29.39 -37.79
C VAL A 658 -34.97 -29.82 -39.11
N MET A 659 -34.88 -31.10 -39.47
CA MET A 659 -35.48 -31.62 -40.71
C MET A 659 -37.00 -31.46 -40.71
N ARG A 660 -37.68 -31.63 -39.57
CA ARG A 660 -39.14 -31.39 -39.44
C ARG A 660 -39.55 -29.95 -39.73
N ALA A 661 -38.64 -28.99 -39.67
CA ALA A 661 -38.93 -27.60 -40.01
C ALA A 661 -39.16 -27.40 -41.52
N ARG A 662 -38.74 -28.33 -42.39
CA ARG A 662 -38.95 -28.28 -43.84
C ARG A 662 -40.32 -28.79 -44.29
N SER A 663 -40.88 -28.13 -45.31
CA SER A 663 -42.22 -28.43 -45.86
C SER A 663 -42.31 -29.79 -46.56
N ASP A 664 -41.20 -30.28 -47.10
CA ASP A 664 -41.06 -31.59 -47.74
C ASP A 664 -40.65 -32.71 -46.76
N CYS A 665 -40.65 -32.43 -45.45
CA CYS A 665 -40.50 -33.44 -44.40
C CYS A 665 -41.83 -34.12 -44.10
N GLY A 666 -42.03 -35.34 -44.60
CA GLY A 666 -43.24 -36.14 -44.39
C GLY A 666 -43.33 -36.87 -43.03
N ARG A 667 -42.53 -36.49 -42.02
CA ARG A 667 -42.31 -37.21 -40.75
C ARG A 667 -42.53 -36.35 -39.50
#